data_AF-A0A812ZU60-F1
#
_entry.id   AF-A0A812ZU60-F1
#
_cell.length_a   1.000
_cell.length_b   1.000
_cell.length_c   1.000
_cell.angle_alpha   90.00
_cell.angle_beta   90.00
_cell.angle_gamma   90.00
#
_symmetry.space_group_name_H-M   'P 1'
#
loop_
_entity.id
_entity.type
_entity.pdbx_description
1 polymer ?
#
loop_
_entity_poly.entity_id
_entity_poly.type
_entity_poly.pdbx_seq_one_letter_code
_entity_poly.pdbx_strand_id
1 'polypeptide(L)'
;MSTGRLYMGHTRFATSSKATLEGTHPHQWTPPEKHEVYLGWTSGKLRKSKVNLEIFITHNGDLDFFDVGDRTYDLSDIQSWLERATGQKRPADVDSAAIAGLMDLLRTQGCLTRSVRYGFLFVKATTQDSLDYEVPCKVMEQVAAVLETVLQKFDVEQQSVAQLNEQRGALQEASLKALRESKHSKLVAGFCDDETELQSMIYMAIDAFFDNDLLRAMELFMERAKGSFGLCITSSLDAQKQIVMAARGQSMAVAFYPEAGLLLYGSEAAAVKAGLGLSAAKAAKPLSSGLSRLNSKDDSDSSDSSISSLEDGHPKPAFSTGPAMRLDLDDFAGEICLLDWSGGVPYASFAHRKLQPQAMSEVLTLTSVRGGLMQTRLQKRLVAIEDNPLVMPLPDTRSCGDPVAKDIRDIPSALEKIQKDWDTGEGLNRITAWTLTRALHRRLREKANGKVAGDAVDLLITGCEVSLWLGEQLAADLSLCFQHLVVKCISSNKILGHYGQEYTMAQTGHICDSWDLSGCVALLLSHSGGTFATLNVSNLLQAFTTNIFVVTSEWDTQIGKQLRQLQNSFCSRIFSEDIGLRPAEACSVSVAAMQQMLTQILLHLAQGLLKDPSLSQQVGTKVTHSDLAELSRMNRMNIDALRELVEPKMETCRALRRRGRHWAQHVLEVPRAWILCAFYIAVTVTLGRPPVMHTAKSTGLVEAGSPAYHMTLAFDALLYIFLPQLAILMIRLVQRRPLLHRMGGRTLVIGDVPWVAQAAEAFLSKLMACSYSATALTVFSANPGDHLVHRMTHRVVRGTLLACGCPDGRLVALSNSAQAVYLAVNQASSIQSMGSGCESLTIGHSPFKLPLAAHAVTLKTKRPLYLYEFLKQQDVVRSASGELGDFNNLKTELKRRSSETELQVPEWMEKIQHKKRLLESSALKEQDLKNFMESLGVEHTQHITFEQFEKGYRLLHEDKLSKDQLQRAFNHFGAEEGGIYPVDCKALLRMPFVEMLSLAQAMQGQARPSQIRESSEEVFGEALLQLADPSDHVQIVQSQFLSMQLYESRIATLQRAVSFFVMFHEMAGTIAEFWPLVSLGFLRYHMHRTQSIMRIATTASPISGADVRQQMLELRSAKEFNHLVGNVNKMVSRWRARKMQ
;
A
#
# COMPACT_ATOMS: atom_id res chain seq x y z
N MET A 1 -42.98 11.20 -7.76
CA MET A 1 -41.82 10.64 -7.01
C MET A 1 -41.93 11.11 -5.57
N SER A 2 -42.08 10.19 -4.62
CA SER A 2 -41.98 10.50 -3.19
C SER A 2 -40.61 11.11 -2.91
N THR A 3 -40.58 12.19 -2.15
CA THR A 3 -39.39 12.94 -1.71
C THR A 3 -38.20 12.02 -1.41
N GLY A 4 -37.22 11.98 -2.33
CA GLY A 4 -35.97 11.28 -2.11
C GLY A 4 -35.30 11.81 -0.85
N ARG A 5 -34.94 10.92 0.08
CA ARG A 5 -34.21 11.30 1.29
C ARG A 5 -32.72 11.17 1.03
N LEU A 6 -32.02 12.30 1.10
CA LEU A 6 -30.57 12.36 0.99
C LEU A 6 -29.94 12.14 2.35
N TYR A 7 -29.20 11.05 2.51
CA TYR A 7 -28.40 10.77 3.70
C TYR A 7 -26.94 11.01 3.37
N MET A 8 -26.37 12.06 3.95
CA MET A 8 -24.96 12.41 3.82
C MET A 8 -24.24 12.06 5.11
N GLY A 9 -23.17 11.28 5.00
CA GLY A 9 -22.32 10.93 6.13
C GLY A 9 -20.88 10.85 5.67
N HIS A 10 -19.96 11.32 6.50
CA HIS A 10 -18.53 11.21 6.26
C HIS A 10 -17.86 10.67 7.50
N THR A 11 -17.00 9.66 7.30
CA THR A 11 -16.19 9.08 8.37
C THR A 11 -14.79 9.65 8.27
N ARG A 12 -14.42 10.50 9.23
CA ARG A 12 -13.08 11.09 9.31
C ARG A 12 -12.12 10.16 10.05
N PHE A 13 -10.94 9.96 9.48
CA PHE A 13 -9.81 9.29 10.13
C PHE A 13 -8.78 10.34 10.56
N ALA A 14 -7.97 10.03 11.58
CA ALA A 14 -6.87 10.89 11.96
C ALA A 14 -5.78 10.82 10.86
N THR A 15 -5.55 11.92 10.16
CA THR A 15 -4.49 12.06 9.14
C THR A 15 -3.33 12.90 9.70
N SER A 16 -3.52 14.22 9.75
CA SER A 16 -2.58 15.22 10.32
C SER A 16 -3.05 15.79 11.66
N SER A 17 -4.31 15.53 12.04
CA SER A 17 -4.97 16.11 13.21
C SER A 17 -5.76 15.05 13.99
N LYS A 18 -5.97 15.30 15.28
CA LYS A 18 -6.79 14.45 16.15
C LYS A 18 -8.21 14.37 15.58
N ALA A 19 -8.77 13.15 15.52
CA ALA A 19 -10.19 12.98 15.25
C ALA A 19 -10.99 13.51 16.46
N THR A 20 -11.41 14.77 16.38
CA THR A 20 -12.27 15.42 17.37
C THR A 20 -13.71 15.44 16.86
N LEU A 21 -14.69 15.54 17.77
CA LEU A 21 -16.09 15.71 17.39
C LEU A 21 -16.28 16.98 16.53
N GLU A 22 -15.57 18.04 16.88
CA GLU A 22 -15.54 19.31 16.11
C GLU A 22 -14.98 19.15 14.70
N GLY A 23 -14.12 18.15 14.47
CA GLY A 23 -13.59 17.83 13.15
C GLY A 23 -14.47 16.87 12.36
N THR A 24 -15.59 16.38 12.89
CA THR A 24 -16.48 15.48 12.15
C THR A 24 -17.46 16.25 11.29
N HIS A 25 -17.55 15.87 10.02
CA HIS A 25 -18.51 16.42 9.08
C HIS A 25 -19.96 16.03 9.45
N PRO A 26 -20.97 16.83 9.05
CA PRO A 26 -20.86 18.02 8.20
C PRO A 26 -20.31 19.26 8.92
N HIS A 27 -19.48 20.04 8.23
CA HIS A 27 -19.02 21.35 8.72
C HIS A 27 -19.87 22.47 8.13
N GLN A 28 -20.14 23.47 8.96
CA GLN A 28 -20.89 24.69 8.66
C GLN A 28 -20.19 25.85 9.36
N TRP A 29 -20.14 27.03 8.73
CA TRP A 29 -19.60 28.23 9.36
C TRP A 29 -20.72 29.08 9.99
N THR A 30 -21.67 29.52 9.18
CA THR A 30 -22.79 30.34 9.64
C THR A 30 -23.94 29.44 10.12
N PRO A 31 -24.48 29.61 11.34
CA PRO A 31 -25.64 28.83 11.80
C PRO A 31 -26.89 29.10 10.94
N PRO A 32 -27.94 28.26 11.02
CA PRO A 32 -29.17 28.47 10.25
C PRO A 32 -29.76 29.87 10.46
N GLU A 33 -29.78 30.65 9.38
CA GLU A 33 -30.30 32.02 9.37
C GLU A 33 -31.37 32.21 8.29
N LYS A 34 -32.41 32.99 8.61
CA LYS A 34 -33.51 33.28 7.69
C LYS A 34 -33.15 34.44 6.78
N HIS A 35 -32.97 34.15 5.50
CA HIS A 35 -32.76 35.17 4.48
C HIS A 35 -33.97 35.30 3.56
N GLU A 36 -34.19 36.51 3.05
CA GLU A 36 -35.05 36.72 1.89
C GLU A 36 -34.28 36.32 0.64
N VAL A 37 -34.82 35.35 -0.09
CA VAL A 37 -34.18 34.75 -1.26
C VAL A 37 -35.21 34.66 -2.37
N TYR A 38 -34.80 35.05 -3.58
CA TYR A 38 -35.54 34.76 -4.79
C TYR A 38 -35.31 33.28 -5.16
N LEU A 39 -36.38 32.49 -5.11
CA LEU A 39 -36.40 31.08 -5.51
C LEU A 39 -36.98 30.95 -6.93
N GLY A 40 -36.94 29.74 -7.51
CA GLY A 40 -37.55 29.50 -8.83
C GLY A 40 -36.63 29.81 -10.01
N TRP A 41 -35.32 29.89 -9.77
CA TRP A 41 -34.30 29.96 -10.81
C TRP A 41 -34.42 28.80 -11.81
N THR A 42 -34.68 27.59 -11.31
CA THR A 42 -34.93 26.36 -12.11
C THR A 42 -36.23 26.41 -12.90
N SER A 43 -37.32 26.88 -12.30
CA SER A 43 -38.63 26.99 -12.96
C SER A 43 -38.74 28.18 -13.92
N GLY A 44 -37.73 29.05 -13.94
CA GLY A 44 -37.69 30.28 -14.74
C GLY A 44 -38.61 31.38 -14.22
N LYS A 45 -39.38 31.14 -13.15
CA LYS A 45 -40.29 32.09 -12.51
C LYS A 45 -39.80 32.39 -11.11
N LEU A 46 -39.26 33.59 -10.92
CA LEU A 46 -38.74 33.99 -9.62
C LEU A 46 -39.89 34.25 -8.65
N ARG A 47 -39.73 33.74 -7.43
CA ARG A 47 -40.64 34.03 -6.32
C ARG A 47 -39.84 34.37 -5.10
N LYS A 48 -40.17 35.48 -4.46
CA LYS A 48 -39.54 35.84 -3.19
C LYS A 48 -40.06 34.95 -2.07
N SER A 49 -39.15 34.40 -1.27
CA SER A 49 -39.49 33.60 -0.10
C SER A 49 -38.48 33.82 1.02
N LYS A 50 -38.92 33.61 2.26
CA LYS A 50 -38.05 33.66 3.44
C LYS A 50 -37.70 32.24 3.86
N VAL A 51 -36.43 31.87 3.67
CA VAL A 51 -35.95 30.50 3.86
C VAL A 51 -34.72 30.46 4.74
N ASN A 52 -34.50 29.32 5.41
CA ASN A 52 -33.25 29.07 6.13
C ASN A 52 -32.15 28.80 5.11
N LEU A 53 -31.06 29.54 5.20
CA LEU A 53 -29.90 29.37 4.33
C LEU A 53 -28.74 28.77 5.11
N GLU A 54 -28.29 27.60 4.67
CA GLU A 54 -27.21 26.85 5.28
C GLU A 54 -26.33 26.27 4.17
N ILE A 55 -25.03 26.16 4.46
CA ILE A 55 -24.05 25.50 3.59
C ILE A 55 -23.32 24.46 4.42
N PHE A 56 -23.26 23.25 3.86
CA PHE A 56 -22.59 22.14 4.49
C PHE A 56 -21.47 21.62 3.60
N ILE A 57 -20.29 21.52 4.19
CA ILE A 57 -19.19 20.73 3.66
C ILE A 57 -19.33 19.34 4.26
N THR A 58 -19.44 18.32 3.40
CA THR A 58 -19.75 16.93 3.81
C THR A 58 -18.62 15.96 3.48
N HIS A 59 -17.47 16.45 3.03
CA HIS A 59 -16.25 15.67 2.83
C HIS A 59 -15.00 16.55 3.03
N ASN A 60 -13.85 15.94 3.34
CA ASN A 60 -12.63 16.65 3.74
C ASN A 60 -11.94 17.40 2.59
N GLY A 61 -11.34 18.54 2.91
CA GLY A 61 -10.36 19.23 2.08
C GLY A 61 -9.34 19.93 2.96
N ASP A 62 -8.08 19.85 2.57
CA ASP A 62 -6.95 20.49 3.23
C ASP A 62 -6.67 21.81 2.49
N LEU A 63 -6.85 22.93 3.18
CA LEU A 63 -6.75 24.28 2.62
C LEU A 63 -5.48 24.94 3.16
N ASP A 64 -4.47 25.06 2.31
CA ASP A 64 -3.19 25.67 2.70
C ASP A 64 -3.26 27.20 2.59
N PHE A 65 -3.73 27.68 1.43
CA PHE A 65 -3.83 29.10 1.13
C PHE A 65 -5.07 29.43 0.31
N PHE A 66 -5.49 30.69 0.34
CA PHE A 66 -6.57 31.20 -0.48
C PHE A 66 -6.22 32.58 -1.06
N ASP A 67 -6.46 32.75 -2.35
CA ASP A 67 -6.24 34.01 -3.03
C ASP A 67 -7.44 34.95 -2.84
N VAL A 68 -7.17 36.15 -2.32
CA VAL A 68 -8.16 37.22 -2.10
C VAL A 68 -7.60 38.48 -2.74
N GLY A 69 -8.27 38.98 -3.80
CA GLY A 69 -7.66 39.98 -4.69
C GLY A 69 -6.47 39.39 -5.45
N ASP A 70 -5.35 40.13 -5.49
CA ASP A 70 -4.11 39.71 -6.15
C ASP A 70 -3.08 39.08 -5.17
N ARG A 71 -3.52 38.72 -3.96
CA ARG A 71 -2.65 38.21 -2.89
C ARG A 71 -3.09 36.84 -2.40
N THR A 72 -2.10 36.03 -2.03
CA THR A 72 -2.29 34.72 -1.39
C THR A 72 -2.17 34.86 0.12
N TYR A 73 -3.17 34.41 0.86
CA TYR A 73 -3.19 34.42 2.31
C TYR A 73 -3.18 33.00 2.87
N ASP A 74 -2.57 32.81 4.04
CA ASP A 74 -2.60 31.53 4.73
C ASP A 74 -3.96 31.24 5.38
N LEU A 75 -4.17 29.99 5.79
CA LEU A 75 -5.41 29.55 6.42
C LEU A 75 -5.77 30.36 7.69
N SER A 76 -4.78 30.80 8.48
CA SER A 76 -5.01 31.48 9.75
C SER A 76 -5.53 32.91 9.54
N ASP A 77 -4.98 33.61 8.54
CA ASP A 77 -5.46 34.92 8.10
C ASP A 77 -6.88 34.82 7.56
N ILE A 78 -7.16 33.79 6.74
CA ILE A 78 -8.48 33.54 6.16
C ILE A 78 -9.51 33.23 7.25
N GLN A 79 -9.18 32.38 8.23
CA GLN A 79 -10.08 32.08 9.35
C GLN A 79 -10.43 33.34 10.15
N SER A 80 -9.45 34.18 10.44
CA SER A 80 -9.65 35.45 11.17
C SER A 80 -10.48 36.44 10.36
N TRP A 81 -10.25 36.51 9.05
CA TRP A 81 -11.04 37.34 8.15
C TRP A 81 -12.49 36.86 8.04
N LEU A 82 -12.72 35.55 7.98
CA LEU A 82 -14.06 34.97 7.91
C LEU A 82 -14.92 35.35 9.12
N GLU A 83 -14.35 35.49 10.32
CA GLU A 83 -15.11 35.93 11.49
C GLU A 83 -15.70 37.34 11.30
N ARG A 84 -14.91 38.24 10.73
CA ARG A 84 -15.35 39.61 10.39
C ARG A 84 -16.29 39.62 9.20
N ALA A 85 -15.94 38.90 8.14
CA ALA A 85 -16.69 38.85 6.89
C ALA A 85 -18.08 38.23 7.03
N THR A 86 -18.23 37.23 7.90
CA THR A 86 -19.52 36.57 8.16
C THR A 86 -20.26 37.15 9.37
N GLY A 87 -19.55 37.80 10.29
CA GLY A 87 -20.08 38.25 11.58
C GLY A 87 -20.27 37.12 12.60
N GLN A 88 -19.75 35.93 12.31
CA GLN A 88 -19.87 34.73 13.16
C GLN A 88 -18.50 34.28 13.65
N LYS A 89 -18.44 33.84 14.91
CA LYS A 89 -17.20 33.27 15.45
C LYS A 89 -16.85 31.96 14.77
N ARG A 90 -15.55 31.65 14.70
CA ARG A 90 -15.03 30.40 14.15
C ARG A 90 -15.67 29.20 14.91
N PRO A 91 -16.35 28.29 14.21
CA PRO A 91 -17.05 27.17 14.85
C PRO A 91 -16.11 26.02 15.23
N ALA A 92 -15.02 25.82 14.48
CA ALA A 92 -14.03 24.77 14.69
C ALA A 92 -12.69 25.15 14.04
N ASP A 93 -11.59 24.64 14.61
CA ASP A 93 -10.21 24.93 14.16
C ASP A 93 -9.75 24.00 13.01
N VAL A 94 -10.66 23.67 12.10
CA VAL A 94 -10.42 22.72 11.00
C VAL A 94 -10.63 23.37 9.64
N ASP A 95 -9.82 22.98 8.67
CA ASP A 95 -9.80 23.52 7.29
C ASP A 95 -11.18 23.48 6.64
N SER A 96 -11.90 22.34 6.79
CA SER A 96 -13.24 22.17 6.23
C SER A 96 -14.27 23.18 6.78
N ALA A 97 -14.08 23.70 8.00
CA ALA A 97 -14.92 24.77 8.52
C ALA A 97 -14.61 26.10 7.82
N ALA A 98 -13.33 26.44 7.61
CA ALA A 98 -12.94 27.62 6.84
C ALA A 98 -13.44 27.54 5.39
N ILE A 99 -13.37 26.36 4.76
CA ILE A 99 -13.98 26.11 3.44
C ILE A 99 -15.48 26.38 3.48
N ALA A 100 -16.20 25.94 4.52
CA ALA A 100 -17.64 26.25 4.67
C ALA A 100 -17.88 27.77 4.74
N GLY A 101 -17.04 28.51 5.47
CA GLY A 101 -17.09 29.97 5.57
C GLY A 101 -16.84 30.68 4.24
N LEU A 102 -15.83 30.23 3.48
CA LEU A 102 -15.55 30.74 2.14
C LEU A 102 -16.73 30.48 1.20
N MET A 103 -17.32 29.28 1.26
CA MET A 103 -18.51 28.95 0.47
C MET A 103 -19.73 29.78 0.87
N ASP A 104 -19.87 30.16 2.14
CA ASP A 104 -20.89 31.10 2.63
C ASP A 104 -20.76 32.51 2.05
N LEU A 105 -19.53 32.93 1.74
CA LEU A 105 -19.26 34.19 1.05
C LEU A 105 -19.48 34.06 -0.47
N LEU A 106 -19.12 32.92 -1.06
CA LEU A 106 -19.14 32.71 -2.51
C LEU A 106 -20.54 32.39 -3.05
N ARG A 107 -21.37 31.63 -2.31
CA ARG A 107 -22.73 31.25 -2.75
C ARG A 107 -23.74 32.36 -2.43
N THR A 108 -24.10 33.16 -3.43
CA THR A 108 -24.97 34.34 -3.23
C THR A 108 -26.17 34.44 -4.16
N GLN A 109 -26.28 33.64 -5.22
CA GLN A 109 -27.38 33.71 -6.19
C GLN A 109 -28.75 33.74 -5.51
N GLY A 110 -29.58 34.71 -5.91
CA GLY A 110 -30.92 34.91 -5.37
C GLY A 110 -30.99 35.62 -4.02
N CYS A 111 -29.87 35.91 -3.36
CA CYS A 111 -29.83 36.63 -2.08
C CYS A 111 -29.06 37.95 -2.21
N LEU A 112 -29.78 39.08 -2.26
CA LEU A 112 -29.15 40.39 -2.40
C LEU A 112 -28.23 40.74 -1.24
N THR A 113 -28.63 40.46 0.01
CA THR A 113 -27.80 40.74 1.19
C THR A 113 -26.44 40.07 1.11
N ARG A 114 -26.39 38.78 0.73
CA ARG A 114 -25.12 38.07 0.55
C ARG A 114 -24.34 38.56 -0.67
N SER A 115 -25.04 38.92 -1.76
CA SER A 115 -24.40 39.40 -2.99
C SER A 115 -23.75 40.78 -2.82
N VAL A 116 -24.39 41.70 -2.09
CA VAL A 116 -23.81 43.00 -1.71
C VAL A 116 -22.58 42.82 -0.83
N ARG A 117 -22.66 41.93 0.16
CA ARG A 117 -21.51 41.56 1.00
C ARG A 117 -20.35 41.00 0.17
N TYR A 118 -20.63 40.11 -0.78
CA TYR A 118 -19.63 39.58 -1.71
C TYR A 118 -18.97 40.69 -2.53
N GLY A 119 -19.76 41.59 -3.12
CA GLY A 119 -19.26 42.72 -3.89
C GLY A 119 -18.34 43.62 -3.06
N PHE A 120 -18.70 43.92 -1.81
CA PHE A 120 -17.86 44.70 -0.91
C PHE A 120 -16.54 43.99 -0.60
N LEU A 121 -16.59 42.74 -0.14
CA LEU A 121 -15.42 42.01 0.32
C LEU A 121 -14.37 41.81 -0.78
N PHE A 122 -14.79 41.40 -1.98
CA PHE A 122 -13.86 41.09 -3.06
C PHE A 122 -13.41 42.31 -3.86
N VAL A 123 -14.13 43.43 -3.82
CA VAL A 123 -13.63 44.71 -4.34
C VAL A 123 -12.67 45.36 -3.35
N LYS A 124 -13.03 45.42 -2.06
CA LYS A 124 -12.16 46.01 -1.02
C LYS A 124 -10.83 45.27 -0.89
N ALA A 125 -10.83 43.95 -1.13
CA ALA A 125 -9.62 43.14 -1.21
C ALA A 125 -8.64 43.54 -2.34
N THR A 126 -9.11 44.21 -3.39
CA THR A 126 -8.23 44.67 -4.50
C THR A 126 -7.58 46.02 -4.20
N THR A 127 -8.17 46.80 -3.30
CA THR A 127 -7.71 48.14 -2.92
C THR A 127 -6.89 48.16 -1.63
N GLN A 128 -7.08 47.16 -0.76
CA GLN A 128 -6.41 47.07 0.54
C GLN A 128 -5.21 46.10 0.53
N ASP A 129 -4.21 46.41 1.37
CA ASP A 129 -3.02 45.58 1.51
C ASP A 129 -3.22 44.36 2.43
N SER A 130 -4.23 44.37 3.29
CA SER A 130 -4.49 43.32 4.28
C SER A 130 -5.97 42.95 4.37
N LEU A 131 -6.25 41.79 4.97
CA LEU A 131 -7.61 41.37 5.33
C LEU A 131 -8.08 41.93 6.69
N ASP A 132 -7.31 42.84 7.29
CA ASP A 132 -7.60 43.42 8.60
C ASP A 132 -8.32 44.77 8.47
N TYR A 133 -9.56 44.70 7.98
CA TYR A 133 -10.47 45.83 7.87
C TYR A 133 -11.85 45.50 8.45
N GLU A 134 -12.58 46.52 8.86
CA GLU A 134 -13.93 46.38 9.40
C GLU A 134 -14.93 46.08 8.28
N VAL A 135 -15.81 45.09 8.51
CA VAL A 135 -16.88 44.71 7.57
C VAL A 135 -18.21 45.23 8.10
N PRO A 136 -18.80 46.27 7.50
CA PRO A 136 -19.99 46.91 8.05
C PRO A 136 -21.28 46.16 7.65
N CYS A 137 -21.51 44.98 8.24
CA CYS A 137 -22.63 44.08 7.88
C CYS A 137 -24.00 44.78 7.85
N LYS A 138 -24.29 45.66 8.83
CA LYS A 138 -25.55 46.42 8.88
C LYS A 138 -25.71 47.41 7.72
N VAL A 139 -24.61 48.00 7.25
CA VAL A 139 -24.63 48.90 6.08
C VAL A 139 -24.90 48.09 4.82
N MET A 140 -24.31 46.90 4.70
CA MET A 140 -24.56 45.99 3.57
C MET A 140 -26.03 45.56 3.48
N GLU A 141 -26.69 45.31 4.61
CA GLU A 141 -28.14 45.04 4.65
C GLU A 141 -28.97 46.23 4.17
N GLN A 142 -28.60 47.45 4.56
CA GLN A 142 -29.28 48.67 4.10
C GLN A 142 -29.10 48.90 2.61
N VAL A 143 -27.89 48.68 2.08
CA VAL A 143 -27.60 48.74 0.64
C VAL A 143 -28.41 47.69 -0.12
N ALA A 144 -28.47 46.46 0.41
CA ALA A 144 -29.30 45.40 -0.18
C ALA A 144 -30.79 45.77 -0.22
N ALA A 145 -31.32 46.48 0.79
CA ALA A 145 -32.71 46.96 0.78
C ALA A 145 -32.97 48.04 -0.29
N VAL A 146 -31.97 48.88 -0.58
CA VAL A 146 -32.05 49.85 -1.70
C VAL A 146 -32.09 49.10 -3.03
N LEU A 147 -31.17 48.15 -3.23
CA LEU A 147 -31.12 47.31 -4.44
C LEU A 147 -32.39 46.49 -4.61
N GLU A 148 -32.97 45.99 -3.53
CA GLU A 148 -34.25 45.27 -3.51
C GLU A 148 -35.39 46.15 -4.03
N THR A 149 -35.43 47.42 -3.61
CA THR A 149 -36.44 48.39 -4.09
C THR A 149 -36.28 48.67 -5.58
N VAL A 150 -35.03 48.71 -6.08
CA VAL A 150 -34.77 48.86 -7.51
C VAL A 150 -35.21 47.59 -8.25
N LEU A 151 -34.79 46.42 -7.77
CA LEU A 151 -35.10 45.13 -8.35
C LEU A 151 -36.62 44.93 -8.51
N GLN A 152 -37.42 45.28 -7.50
CA GLN A 152 -38.89 45.21 -7.55
C GLN A 152 -39.52 46.06 -8.66
N LYS A 153 -38.90 47.17 -9.10
CA LYS A 153 -39.39 48.00 -10.21
C LYS A 153 -39.25 47.32 -11.58
N PHE A 154 -38.48 46.25 -11.66
CA PHE A 154 -38.28 45.46 -12.88
C PHE A 154 -39.28 44.29 -12.97
N ASP A 155 -40.36 44.29 -12.17
CA ASP A 155 -41.43 43.28 -12.21
C ASP A 155 -40.93 41.82 -12.16
N VAL A 156 -39.98 41.56 -11.26
CA VAL A 156 -39.20 40.31 -11.12
C VAL A 156 -40.07 39.04 -11.11
N GLU A 157 -41.22 39.07 -10.44
CA GLU A 157 -42.10 37.90 -10.29
C GLU A 157 -42.96 37.63 -11.54
N GLN A 158 -43.08 38.61 -12.43
CA GLN A 158 -43.84 38.54 -13.68
C GLN A 158 -42.95 38.23 -14.89
N GLN A 159 -41.64 38.43 -14.77
CA GLN A 159 -40.66 38.19 -15.82
C GLN A 159 -39.97 36.84 -15.67
N SER A 160 -39.50 36.28 -16.79
CA SER A 160 -38.60 35.13 -16.73
C SER A 160 -37.21 35.56 -16.29
N VAL A 161 -36.48 34.63 -15.66
CA VAL A 161 -35.07 34.81 -15.25
C VAL A 161 -34.18 35.28 -16.42
N ALA A 162 -34.47 34.85 -17.66
CA ALA A 162 -33.72 35.28 -18.85
C ALA A 162 -33.96 36.73 -19.24
N GLN A 163 -35.22 37.17 -19.22
CA GLN A 163 -35.58 38.56 -19.52
C GLN A 163 -34.97 39.52 -18.49
N LEU A 164 -35.01 39.13 -17.20
CA LEU A 164 -34.40 39.92 -16.15
C LEU A 164 -32.86 40.01 -16.31
N ASN A 165 -32.21 38.93 -16.73
CA ASN A 165 -30.77 38.91 -16.96
C ASN A 165 -30.35 39.70 -18.22
N GLU A 166 -31.19 39.80 -19.25
CA GLU A 166 -30.95 40.71 -20.39
C GLU A 166 -30.94 42.19 -19.96
N GLN A 167 -31.69 42.52 -18.89
CA GLN A 167 -31.76 43.85 -18.30
C GLN A 167 -30.68 44.10 -17.24
N ARG A 168 -29.73 43.17 -17.05
CA ARG A 168 -28.68 43.23 -16.00
C ARG A 168 -27.89 44.53 -16.00
N GLY A 169 -27.45 45.00 -17.17
CA GLY A 169 -26.72 46.28 -17.27
C GLY A 169 -27.58 47.49 -16.86
N ALA A 170 -28.86 47.49 -17.24
CA ALA A 170 -29.78 48.54 -16.81
C ALA A 170 -30.06 48.48 -15.30
N LEU A 171 -30.14 47.27 -14.73
CA LEU A 171 -30.30 47.05 -13.29
C LEU A 171 -29.07 47.52 -12.51
N GLN A 172 -27.86 47.30 -13.02
CA GLN A 172 -26.60 47.78 -12.42
C GLN A 172 -26.58 49.31 -12.35
N GLU A 173 -26.84 49.99 -13.47
CA GLU A 173 -26.88 51.45 -13.56
C GLU A 173 -28.00 52.05 -12.68
N ALA A 174 -29.20 51.45 -12.72
CA ALA A 174 -30.32 51.89 -11.89
C ALA A 174 -30.04 51.70 -10.39
N SER A 175 -29.37 50.62 -10.01
CA SER A 175 -28.97 50.34 -8.62
C SER A 175 -27.93 51.34 -8.13
N LEU A 176 -26.92 51.64 -8.96
CA LEU A 176 -25.91 52.64 -8.64
C LEU A 176 -26.54 54.03 -8.48
N LYS A 177 -27.43 54.43 -9.40
CA LYS A 177 -28.15 55.71 -9.33
C LYS A 177 -29.04 55.79 -8.08
N ALA A 178 -29.82 54.75 -7.80
CA ALA A 178 -30.71 54.72 -6.63
C ALA A 178 -29.92 54.80 -5.32
N LEU A 179 -28.75 54.16 -5.24
CA LEU A 179 -27.91 54.23 -4.06
C LEU A 179 -27.33 55.64 -3.86
N ARG A 180 -26.89 56.31 -4.94
CA ARG A 180 -26.42 57.71 -4.91
C ARG A 180 -27.49 58.68 -4.39
N GLU A 181 -28.73 58.51 -4.85
CA GLU A 181 -29.87 59.34 -4.46
C GLU A 181 -30.45 58.96 -3.09
N SER A 182 -30.03 57.82 -2.53
CA SER A 182 -30.51 57.37 -1.22
C SER A 182 -29.85 58.14 -0.08
N LYS A 183 -30.57 58.22 1.05
CA LYS A 183 -30.04 58.68 2.35
C LYS A 183 -28.86 57.83 2.87
N HIS A 184 -28.59 56.67 2.26
CA HIS A 184 -27.49 55.77 2.61
C HIS A 184 -26.21 56.05 1.81
N SER A 185 -26.21 56.96 0.82
CA SER A 185 -25.02 57.32 0.03
C SER A 185 -23.85 57.79 0.91
N LYS A 186 -24.13 58.61 1.93
CA LYS A 186 -23.13 59.07 2.91
C LYS A 186 -22.59 57.97 3.82
N LEU A 187 -23.39 56.94 4.08
CA LEU A 187 -22.97 55.77 4.88
C LEU A 187 -22.02 54.88 4.08
N VAL A 188 -22.24 54.73 2.78
CA VAL A 188 -21.38 53.94 1.89
C VAL A 188 -20.09 54.68 1.54
N ALA A 189 -20.14 56.01 1.39
CA ALA A 189 -18.97 56.87 1.17
C ALA A 189 -17.93 56.82 2.32
N GLY A 190 -18.28 56.29 3.49
CA GLY A 190 -17.34 56.07 4.59
C GLY A 190 -16.50 54.79 4.46
N PHE A 191 -16.83 53.90 3.52
CA PHE A 191 -16.19 52.57 3.36
C PHE A 191 -15.64 52.32 1.95
N CYS A 192 -16.04 53.11 0.95
CA CYS A 192 -15.43 53.12 -0.38
C CYS A 192 -14.50 54.34 -0.51
N ASP A 193 -13.26 54.09 -0.93
CA ASP A 193 -12.18 55.07 -1.03
C ASP A 193 -12.38 56.00 -2.25
N ASP A 194 -13.02 55.50 -3.32
CA ASP A 194 -13.40 56.28 -4.51
C ASP A 194 -14.71 55.81 -5.22
N GLU A 195 -15.18 56.61 -6.19
CA GLU A 195 -16.40 56.32 -6.98
C GLU A 195 -16.26 55.08 -7.86
N THR A 196 -15.06 54.75 -8.30
CA THR A 196 -14.79 53.55 -9.11
C THR A 196 -14.93 52.27 -8.29
N GLU A 197 -14.56 52.31 -7.01
CA GLU A 197 -14.73 51.22 -6.06
C GLU A 197 -16.22 50.97 -5.78
N LEU A 198 -17.00 52.03 -5.56
CA LEU A 198 -18.44 51.93 -5.35
C LEU A 198 -19.15 51.32 -6.56
N GLN A 199 -18.82 51.80 -7.77
CA GLN A 199 -19.37 51.23 -9.00
C GLN A 199 -19.03 49.75 -9.14
N SER A 200 -17.76 49.38 -8.93
CA SER A 200 -17.30 48.00 -9.01
C SER A 200 -18.00 47.10 -7.98
N MET A 201 -18.20 47.60 -6.76
CA MET A 201 -18.91 46.88 -5.69
C MET A 201 -20.34 46.54 -6.11
N ILE A 202 -21.09 47.51 -6.63
CA ILE A 202 -22.49 47.31 -7.03
C ILE A 202 -22.58 46.40 -8.25
N TYR A 203 -21.68 46.55 -9.22
CA TYR A 203 -21.71 45.74 -10.43
C TYR A 203 -21.40 44.30 -10.10
N MET A 204 -20.36 44.07 -9.28
CA MET A 204 -20.01 42.75 -8.76
C MET A 204 -21.11 42.14 -7.89
N ALA A 205 -21.82 42.94 -7.09
CA ALA A 205 -22.94 42.46 -6.29
C ALA A 205 -24.13 42.01 -7.14
N ILE A 206 -24.54 42.80 -8.12
CA ILE A 206 -25.59 42.40 -9.06
C ILE A 206 -25.10 41.18 -9.86
N ASP A 207 -23.82 41.13 -10.22
CA ASP A 207 -23.31 39.98 -10.95
C ASP A 207 -23.39 38.69 -10.14
N ALA A 208 -22.92 38.73 -8.90
CA ALA A 208 -23.00 37.61 -7.96
C ALA A 208 -24.45 37.18 -7.67
N PHE A 209 -25.41 38.12 -7.67
CA PHE A 209 -26.83 37.80 -7.48
C PHE A 209 -27.41 36.89 -8.58
N PHE A 210 -26.96 37.04 -9.83
CA PHE A 210 -27.38 36.18 -10.93
C PHE A 210 -26.52 34.92 -11.08
N ASP A 211 -25.19 35.03 -10.94
CA ASP A 211 -24.29 33.98 -11.41
C ASP A 211 -23.74 33.05 -10.32
N ASN A 212 -23.66 33.49 -9.05
CA ASN A 212 -23.02 32.72 -7.98
C ASN A 212 -23.96 31.66 -7.38
N ASP A 213 -24.37 30.71 -8.21
CA ASP A 213 -24.99 29.46 -7.77
C ASP A 213 -23.97 28.54 -7.07
N LEU A 214 -24.42 27.35 -6.61
CA LEU A 214 -23.54 26.45 -5.87
C LEU A 214 -22.37 25.93 -6.73
N LEU A 215 -22.60 25.74 -8.01
CA LEU A 215 -21.60 25.28 -8.96
C LEU A 215 -20.53 26.35 -9.20
N ARG A 216 -20.96 27.59 -9.47
CA ARG A 216 -20.07 28.74 -9.67
C ARG A 216 -19.29 29.08 -8.41
N ALA A 217 -19.92 28.99 -7.24
CA ALA A 217 -19.22 29.18 -5.97
C ALA A 217 -18.08 28.17 -5.79
N MET A 218 -18.30 26.90 -6.14
CA MET A 218 -17.24 25.88 -6.11
C MET A 218 -16.13 26.16 -7.12
N GLU A 219 -16.46 26.62 -8.33
CA GLU A 219 -15.43 27.01 -9.30
C GLU A 219 -14.55 28.15 -8.79
N LEU A 220 -15.17 29.23 -8.30
CA LEU A 220 -14.45 30.39 -7.75
C LEU A 220 -13.56 29.98 -6.57
N PHE A 221 -14.05 29.06 -5.72
CA PHE A 221 -13.24 28.47 -4.66
C PHE A 221 -12.04 27.70 -5.23
N MET A 222 -12.26 26.79 -6.18
CA MET A 222 -11.20 25.94 -6.75
C MET A 222 -10.17 26.72 -7.60
N GLU A 223 -10.55 27.88 -8.15
CA GLU A 223 -9.63 28.81 -8.82
C GLU A 223 -8.65 29.47 -7.85
N ARG A 224 -9.13 29.87 -6.67
CA ARG A 224 -8.38 30.70 -5.71
C ARG A 224 -7.74 29.91 -4.57
N ALA A 225 -8.25 28.70 -4.29
CA ALA A 225 -7.74 27.86 -3.24
C ALA A 225 -6.47 27.12 -3.68
N LYS A 226 -5.49 27.02 -2.78
CA LYS A 226 -4.30 26.17 -2.90
C LYS A 226 -4.37 25.12 -1.78
N GLY A 227 -4.20 23.86 -2.16
CA GLY A 227 -4.37 22.73 -1.24
C GLY A 227 -4.79 21.44 -1.94
N SER A 228 -5.34 20.50 -1.18
CA SER A 228 -5.82 19.21 -1.67
C SER A 228 -7.26 18.96 -1.21
N PHE A 229 -8.16 18.72 -2.16
CA PHE A 229 -9.61 18.82 -1.97
C PHE A 229 -10.30 17.58 -2.47
N GLY A 230 -11.08 16.92 -1.60
CA GLY A 230 -12.11 15.95 -1.98
C GLY A 230 -13.43 16.45 -1.42
N LEU A 231 -14.07 17.40 -2.11
CA LEU A 231 -15.18 18.16 -1.53
C LEU A 231 -16.52 17.64 -2.01
N CYS A 232 -17.49 17.63 -1.09
CA CYS A 232 -18.91 17.48 -1.40
C CYS A 232 -19.66 18.57 -0.65
N ILE A 233 -20.32 19.45 -1.41
CA ILE A 233 -20.98 20.65 -0.90
C ILE A 233 -22.46 20.58 -1.20
N THR A 234 -23.26 20.94 -0.20
CA THR A 234 -24.71 21.12 -0.33
C THR A 234 -25.13 22.43 0.32
N SER A 235 -26.21 23.01 -0.19
CA SER A 235 -26.87 24.17 0.40
C SER A 235 -28.33 23.85 0.67
N SER A 236 -28.92 24.38 1.74
CA SER A 236 -30.35 24.20 2.04
C SER A 236 -31.29 24.65 0.90
N LEU A 237 -30.85 25.58 0.04
CA LEU A 237 -31.61 26.01 -1.16
C LEU A 237 -31.63 24.96 -2.27
N ASP A 238 -30.59 24.13 -2.31
CA ASP A 238 -30.30 23.21 -3.39
C ASP A 238 -30.42 21.73 -2.95
N ALA A 239 -30.47 21.45 -1.65
CA ALA A 239 -30.42 20.12 -1.04
C ALA A 239 -31.54 19.15 -1.49
N GLN A 240 -32.65 19.67 -2.01
CA GLN A 240 -33.75 18.84 -2.54
C GLN A 240 -33.55 18.46 -4.01
N LYS A 241 -32.56 19.03 -4.70
CA LYS A 241 -32.36 18.87 -6.15
C LYS A 241 -30.91 18.58 -6.57
N GLN A 242 -29.91 19.14 -5.90
CA GLN A 242 -28.55 19.23 -6.42
C GLN A 242 -27.47 19.14 -5.34
N ILE A 243 -26.33 18.54 -5.69
CA ILE A 243 -25.07 18.59 -4.92
C ILE A 243 -23.89 18.84 -5.85
N VAL A 244 -22.85 19.50 -5.33
CA VAL A 244 -21.62 19.76 -6.08
C VAL A 244 -20.47 19.00 -5.43
N MET A 245 -19.70 18.29 -6.25
CA MET A 245 -18.49 17.59 -5.84
C MET A 245 -17.28 18.14 -6.58
N ALA A 246 -16.13 18.13 -5.91
CA ALA A 246 -14.85 18.48 -6.53
C ALA A 246 -13.73 17.58 -6.03
N ALA A 247 -12.77 17.30 -6.90
CA ALA A 247 -11.58 16.51 -6.58
C ALA A 247 -10.33 17.19 -7.14
N ARG A 248 -9.37 17.54 -6.28
CA ARG A 248 -8.05 18.08 -6.65
C ARG A 248 -7.02 17.62 -5.64
N GLY A 249 -6.18 16.64 -5.96
CA GLY A 249 -5.18 16.09 -5.06
C GLY A 249 -5.69 15.09 -4.03
N GLN A 250 -7.00 15.07 -3.77
CA GLN A 250 -7.68 13.97 -3.08
C GLN A 250 -8.68 13.36 -4.04
N SER A 251 -8.66 12.03 -4.13
CA SER A 251 -9.55 11.27 -4.99
C SER A 251 -10.98 11.30 -4.49
N MET A 252 -11.93 11.24 -5.43
CA MET A 252 -13.36 11.10 -5.15
C MET A 252 -13.97 10.13 -6.16
N ALA A 253 -14.76 9.20 -5.66
CA ALA A 253 -15.54 8.24 -6.43
C ALA A 253 -17.02 8.39 -6.11
N VAL A 254 -17.87 8.24 -7.12
CA VAL A 254 -19.33 8.30 -7.02
C VAL A 254 -19.90 7.04 -7.65
N ALA A 255 -20.69 6.26 -6.93
CA ALA A 255 -21.38 5.09 -7.44
C ALA A 255 -22.90 5.27 -7.44
N PHE A 256 -23.50 4.82 -8.53
CA PHE A 256 -24.92 4.85 -8.81
C PHE A 256 -25.45 3.41 -8.75
N TYR A 257 -26.46 3.17 -7.92
CA TYR A 257 -27.15 1.88 -7.81
C TYR A 257 -28.62 2.06 -8.19
N PRO A 258 -28.97 1.98 -9.48
CA PRO A 258 -30.32 2.26 -9.97
C PRO A 258 -31.38 1.36 -9.32
N GLU A 259 -31.11 0.07 -9.17
CA GLU A 259 -32.07 -0.89 -8.58
C GLU A 259 -32.34 -0.64 -7.09
N ALA A 260 -31.32 -0.15 -6.35
CA ALA A 260 -31.44 0.16 -4.94
C ALA A 260 -31.94 1.59 -4.69
N GLY A 261 -32.00 2.45 -5.72
CA GLY A 261 -32.27 3.88 -5.57
C GLY A 261 -31.21 4.60 -4.73
N LEU A 262 -29.95 4.13 -4.77
CA LEU A 262 -28.88 4.57 -3.89
C LEU A 262 -27.75 5.26 -4.67
N LEU A 263 -27.29 6.40 -4.14
CA LEU A 263 -26.08 7.11 -4.57
C LEU A 263 -25.07 7.06 -3.43
N LEU A 264 -23.86 6.56 -3.71
CA LEU A 264 -22.76 6.55 -2.75
C LEU A 264 -21.61 7.39 -3.28
N TYR A 265 -20.91 8.10 -2.41
CA TYR A 265 -19.65 8.75 -2.75
C TYR A 265 -18.62 8.55 -1.65
N GLY A 266 -17.34 8.64 -1.99
CA GLY A 266 -16.26 8.56 -1.01
C GLY A 266 -14.90 8.81 -1.64
N SER A 267 -13.89 9.02 -0.80
CA SER A 267 -12.51 9.26 -1.24
C SER A 267 -11.81 8.05 -1.85
N GLU A 268 -12.32 6.84 -1.58
CA GLU A 268 -11.80 5.60 -2.12
C GLU A 268 -12.86 4.91 -2.98
N ALA A 269 -12.45 4.39 -4.14
CA ALA A 269 -13.28 3.54 -4.98
C ALA A 269 -13.84 2.33 -4.21
N ALA A 270 -13.11 1.80 -3.23
CA ALA A 270 -13.57 0.70 -2.38
C ALA A 270 -14.74 1.10 -1.46
N ALA A 271 -14.82 2.35 -0.99
CA ALA A 271 -15.88 2.81 -0.10
C ALA A 271 -17.26 2.73 -0.76
N VAL A 272 -17.32 3.06 -2.06
CA VAL A 272 -18.58 3.05 -2.81
C VAL A 272 -19.01 1.65 -3.26
N LYS A 273 -18.17 0.62 -3.07
CA LYS A 273 -18.53 -0.80 -3.29
C LYS A 273 -19.46 -1.36 -2.20
N ALA A 274 -19.68 -0.62 -1.11
CA ALA A 274 -20.54 -1.05 -0.01
C ALA A 274 -22.01 -1.26 -0.40
N GLY A 275 -22.45 -0.69 -1.53
CA GLY A 275 -23.79 -0.91 -2.08
C GLY A 275 -23.94 -2.20 -2.90
N LEU A 276 -22.84 -2.89 -3.26
CA LEU A 276 -22.89 -4.10 -4.08
C LEU A 276 -23.73 -5.20 -3.41
N GLY A 277 -24.68 -5.77 -4.17
CA GLY A 277 -25.58 -6.82 -3.69
C GLY A 277 -26.76 -6.33 -2.83
N LEU A 278 -26.98 -5.01 -2.70
CA LEU A 278 -28.19 -4.45 -2.12
C LEU A 278 -29.31 -4.39 -3.17
N SER A 279 -30.45 -5.03 -2.88
CA SER A 279 -31.70 -4.88 -3.62
C SER A 279 -32.67 -4.01 -2.81
N ALA A 280 -33.56 -3.27 -3.48
CA ALA A 280 -34.62 -2.46 -2.84
C ALA A 280 -35.41 -3.25 -1.76
N ALA A 281 -35.63 -4.55 -1.96
CA ALA A 281 -36.34 -5.42 -1.01
C ALA A 281 -35.53 -5.73 0.27
N LYS A 282 -34.20 -5.72 0.22
CA LYS A 282 -33.32 -5.92 1.40
C LYS A 282 -33.05 -4.62 2.15
N ALA A 283 -33.05 -3.47 1.47
CA ALA A 283 -32.89 -2.16 2.09
C ALA A 283 -34.12 -1.73 2.91
N ALA A 284 -35.30 -2.27 2.60
CA ALA A 284 -36.57 -1.95 3.23
C ALA A 284 -36.89 -2.73 4.53
N LYS A 285 -35.92 -3.40 5.18
CA LYS A 285 -36.13 -3.92 6.54
C LYS A 285 -35.82 -2.82 7.56
N PRO A 286 -36.81 -2.25 8.26
CA PRO A 286 -36.53 -1.33 9.34
C PRO A 286 -35.86 -2.11 10.48
N LEU A 287 -34.80 -1.53 11.07
CA LEU A 287 -34.42 -1.87 12.43
C LEU A 287 -35.59 -1.45 13.35
N SER A 288 -36.54 -2.35 13.59
CA SER A 288 -37.51 -2.24 14.67
C SER A 288 -37.26 -3.36 15.69
N SER A 289 -36.13 -3.29 16.37
CA SER A 289 -35.94 -4.00 17.65
C SER A 289 -35.58 -2.99 18.73
N GLY A 290 -36.61 -2.29 19.21
CA GLY A 290 -36.51 -1.34 20.31
C GLY A 290 -37.50 -0.20 20.13
N LEU A 291 -38.49 -0.12 21.01
CA LEU A 291 -39.56 0.89 21.06
C LEU A 291 -40.74 0.73 20.10
N SER A 292 -41.70 -0.12 20.47
CA SER A 292 -43.13 0.21 20.55
C SER A 292 -43.95 -1.01 20.99
N ARG A 293 -44.03 -1.23 22.31
CA ARG A 293 -45.24 -1.81 22.90
C ARG A 293 -46.21 -0.64 23.08
N LEU A 294 -47.32 -0.63 22.33
CA LEU A 294 -48.65 -0.13 22.72
C LEU A 294 -49.51 0.11 21.47
N ASN A 295 -50.65 -0.58 21.44
CA ASN A 295 -51.86 -0.36 20.62
C ASN A 295 -51.74 -0.65 19.12
N SER A 296 -52.65 -1.35 18.44
CA SER A 296 -53.97 -1.90 18.78
C SER A 296 -54.34 -2.94 17.70
N LYS A 297 -55.23 -3.86 18.08
CA LYS A 297 -55.98 -4.78 17.21
C LYS A 297 -56.75 -4.00 16.14
N ASP A 298 -56.81 -4.52 14.91
CA ASP A 298 -58.07 -5.02 14.34
C ASP A 298 -57.84 -5.66 12.95
N ASP A 299 -58.71 -6.64 12.69
CA ASP A 299 -58.71 -7.62 11.62
C ASP A 299 -59.09 -7.09 10.23
N SER A 300 -58.72 -7.87 9.20
CA SER A 300 -59.63 -8.48 8.20
C SER A 300 -59.21 -8.37 6.73
N ASP A 301 -59.42 -9.50 6.07
CA ASP A 301 -59.24 -9.84 4.66
C ASP A 301 -59.95 -8.88 3.68
N SER A 302 -59.39 -8.74 2.47
CA SER A 302 -60.03 -9.23 1.24
C SER A 302 -59.27 -8.80 -0.01
N SER A 303 -58.98 -9.78 -0.85
CA SER A 303 -58.80 -9.67 -2.27
C SER A 303 -60.08 -9.17 -2.94
N ASP A 304 -60.03 -8.15 -3.80
CA ASP A 304 -60.64 -8.28 -5.12
C ASP A 304 -60.21 -7.21 -6.14
N SER A 305 -60.40 -7.61 -7.39
CA SER A 305 -59.84 -7.09 -8.63
C SER A 305 -60.53 -5.86 -9.28
N SER A 306 -59.76 -5.22 -10.15
CA SER A 306 -60.14 -4.63 -11.46
C SER A 306 -60.71 -3.21 -11.55
N ILE A 307 -60.46 -2.59 -12.74
CA ILE A 307 -60.96 -1.30 -13.29
C ILE A 307 -60.07 -0.10 -12.90
N SER A 308 -59.54 0.77 -13.77
CA SER A 308 -59.69 1.02 -15.21
C SER A 308 -58.49 1.83 -15.69
N SER A 309 -58.08 1.55 -16.93
CA SER A 309 -57.23 2.37 -17.79
C SER A 309 -57.78 3.77 -18.02
N LEU A 310 -56.98 4.80 -17.70
CA LEU A 310 -57.03 6.10 -18.34
C LEU A 310 -55.60 6.42 -18.81
N GLU A 311 -55.46 6.45 -20.13
CA GLU A 311 -54.26 6.82 -20.86
C GLU A 311 -54.01 8.32 -20.68
N ASP A 312 -52.87 8.68 -20.11
CA ASP A 312 -52.23 9.98 -20.33
C ASP A 312 -50.89 9.75 -21.03
N GLY A 313 -50.82 10.25 -22.26
CA GLY A 313 -49.74 10.06 -23.21
C GLY A 313 -48.47 10.83 -22.87
N HIS A 314 -47.76 10.38 -21.84
CA HIS A 314 -46.32 10.57 -21.77
C HIS A 314 -45.63 9.31 -22.29
N PRO A 315 -44.65 9.40 -23.22
CA PRO A 315 -43.82 8.26 -23.50
C PRO A 315 -43.12 7.89 -22.19
N LYS A 316 -43.55 6.80 -21.56
CA LYS A 316 -42.77 6.16 -20.50
C LYS A 316 -41.40 5.90 -21.12
N PRO A 317 -40.31 6.52 -20.65
CA PRO A 317 -38.99 6.10 -21.08
C PRO A 317 -38.87 4.65 -20.63
N ALA A 318 -38.76 3.75 -21.60
CA ALA A 318 -38.50 2.35 -21.32
C ALA A 318 -36.99 2.21 -21.10
N PHE A 319 -36.50 2.53 -19.89
CA PHE A 319 -35.25 1.98 -19.38
C PHE A 319 -35.39 1.63 -17.90
N SER A 320 -35.78 0.37 -17.67
CA SER A 320 -35.57 -0.33 -16.42
C SER A 320 -34.07 -0.49 -16.11
N THR A 321 -33.70 -0.46 -14.84
CA THR A 321 -32.66 -1.35 -14.26
C THR A 321 -31.33 -1.46 -15.04
N GLY A 322 -30.54 -0.38 -15.09
CA GLY A 322 -29.13 -0.48 -15.51
C GLY A 322 -28.24 -1.02 -14.37
N PRO A 323 -27.10 -1.68 -14.69
CA PRO A 323 -26.18 -2.21 -13.68
C PRO A 323 -25.59 -1.08 -12.83
N ALA A 324 -25.13 -1.39 -11.61
CA ALA A 324 -24.46 -0.39 -10.80
C ALA A 324 -23.17 0.14 -11.47
N MET A 325 -23.05 1.47 -11.55
CA MET A 325 -21.95 2.16 -12.23
C MET A 325 -21.19 3.06 -11.25
N ARG A 326 -19.91 3.29 -11.50
CA ARG A 326 -19.06 4.23 -10.75
C ARG A 326 -18.41 5.24 -11.69
N LEU A 327 -18.34 6.49 -11.24
CA LEU A 327 -17.54 7.55 -11.81
C LEU A 327 -16.44 7.94 -10.82
N ASP A 328 -15.19 7.94 -11.29
CA ASP A 328 -14.08 8.50 -10.54
C ASP A 328 -13.76 9.90 -11.09
N LEU A 329 -13.74 10.90 -10.21
CA LEU A 329 -13.35 12.26 -10.58
C LEU A 329 -11.86 12.32 -10.92
N ASP A 330 -11.49 13.25 -11.80
CA ASP A 330 -10.12 13.61 -12.16
C ASP A 330 -9.54 14.55 -11.10
N ASP A 331 -8.94 13.93 -10.10
CA ASP A 331 -8.25 14.56 -8.99
C ASP A 331 -6.91 15.19 -9.40
N PHE A 332 -6.38 14.90 -10.60
CA PHE A 332 -5.16 15.54 -11.07
C PHE A 332 -5.44 16.93 -11.63
N ALA A 333 -6.45 17.06 -12.49
CA ALA A 333 -6.80 18.34 -13.13
C ALA A 333 -7.70 19.25 -12.29
N GLY A 334 -8.27 18.75 -11.19
CA GLY A 334 -9.18 19.53 -10.37
C GLY A 334 -10.62 19.52 -10.89
N GLU A 335 -11.18 18.34 -11.12
CA GLU A 335 -12.53 18.21 -11.68
C GLU A 335 -13.63 18.64 -10.69
N ILE A 336 -14.65 19.31 -11.24
CA ILE A 336 -15.87 19.73 -10.54
C ILE A 336 -17.07 19.14 -11.27
N CYS A 337 -17.95 18.47 -10.54
CA CYS A 337 -19.19 17.94 -11.07
C CYS A 337 -20.42 18.35 -10.24
N LEU A 338 -21.51 18.63 -10.93
CA LEU A 338 -22.85 18.84 -10.38
C LEU A 338 -23.66 17.56 -10.60
N LEU A 339 -24.28 17.05 -9.54
CA LEU A 339 -25.27 15.98 -9.58
C LEU A 339 -26.64 16.59 -9.32
N ASP A 340 -27.59 16.41 -10.25
CA ASP A 340 -28.93 17.01 -10.20
C ASP A 340 -30.02 15.97 -10.41
N TRP A 341 -30.96 15.86 -9.47
CA TRP A 341 -32.09 14.94 -9.51
C TRP A 341 -33.48 15.61 -9.56
N SER A 342 -33.56 16.86 -10.01
CA SER A 342 -34.81 17.63 -10.08
C SER A 342 -35.80 17.20 -11.17
N GLY A 343 -35.45 16.23 -12.02
CA GLY A 343 -36.34 15.70 -13.07
C GLY A 343 -36.53 16.62 -14.29
N GLY A 344 -35.61 17.57 -14.54
CA GLY A 344 -35.66 18.51 -15.68
C GLY A 344 -34.29 18.74 -16.33
N VAL A 345 -34.19 19.74 -17.24
CA VAL A 345 -32.87 20.22 -17.73
C VAL A 345 -32.14 20.79 -16.52
N PRO A 346 -30.96 20.25 -16.14
CA PRO A 346 -30.28 20.72 -14.95
C PRO A 346 -29.98 22.20 -15.09
N TYR A 347 -30.50 22.94 -14.11
CA TYR A 347 -30.33 24.37 -14.10
C TYR A 347 -28.90 24.66 -13.64
N ALA A 348 -28.15 25.28 -14.52
CA ALA A 348 -26.90 25.92 -14.21
C ALA A 348 -27.07 27.43 -14.48
N SER A 349 -26.35 28.28 -13.73
CA SER A 349 -26.35 29.74 -13.96
C SER A 349 -26.10 30.09 -15.43
N PHE A 350 -26.41 31.33 -15.84
CA PHE A 350 -26.21 31.74 -17.24
C PHE A 350 -24.77 31.51 -17.73
N ALA A 351 -23.79 31.68 -16.84
CA ALA A 351 -22.38 31.35 -17.09
C ALA A 351 -22.17 29.89 -17.53
N HIS A 352 -23.00 28.97 -17.02
CA HIS A 352 -22.91 27.52 -17.23
C HIS A 352 -23.95 26.94 -18.17
N ARG A 353 -24.84 27.75 -18.74
CA ARG A 353 -25.93 27.31 -19.63
C ARG A 353 -25.43 26.59 -20.90
N LYS A 354 -24.16 26.79 -21.27
CA LYS A 354 -23.48 26.13 -22.39
C LYS A 354 -23.00 24.71 -22.05
N LEU A 355 -22.92 24.35 -20.76
CA LEU A 355 -22.53 23.02 -20.36
C LEU A 355 -23.63 22.04 -20.74
N GLN A 356 -23.23 20.92 -21.36
CA GLN A 356 -24.17 19.88 -21.72
C GLN A 356 -24.27 18.87 -20.58
N PRO A 357 -25.43 18.79 -19.90
CA PRO A 357 -25.64 17.78 -18.89
C PRO A 357 -25.79 16.40 -19.50
N GLN A 358 -25.35 15.39 -18.76
CA GLN A 358 -25.40 14.01 -19.17
C GLN A 358 -26.31 13.23 -18.24
N ALA A 359 -27.34 12.59 -18.80
CA ALA A 359 -28.25 11.76 -18.03
C ALA A 359 -27.52 10.53 -17.49
N MET A 360 -27.59 10.33 -16.17
CA MET A 360 -27.08 9.17 -15.45
C MET A 360 -28.19 8.16 -15.16
N SER A 361 -29.41 8.64 -14.95
CA SER A 361 -30.65 7.86 -14.87
C SER A 361 -31.83 8.71 -15.34
N GLU A 362 -33.06 8.19 -15.28
CA GLU A 362 -34.28 8.97 -15.57
C GLU A 362 -34.45 10.18 -14.65
N VAL A 363 -33.86 10.12 -13.46
CA VAL A 363 -34.03 11.14 -12.42
C VAL A 363 -32.77 11.97 -12.25
N LEU A 364 -31.58 11.38 -12.47
CA LEU A 364 -30.29 11.99 -12.15
C LEU A 364 -29.52 12.40 -13.41
N THR A 365 -29.02 13.63 -13.41
CA THR A 365 -28.11 14.17 -14.41
C THR A 365 -26.79 14.58 -13.77
N LEU A 366 -25.72 14.50 -14.56
CA LEU A 366 -24.38 14.92 -14.17
C LEU A 366 -23.87 15.99 -15.14
N THR A 367 -23.39 17.10 -14.58
CA THR A 367 -22.76 18.18 -15.35
C THR A 367 -21.31 18.34 -14.88
N SER A 368 -20.36 18.11 -15.78
CA SER A 368 -18.93 18.31 -15.51
C SER A 368 -18.49 19.68 -16.01
N VAL A 369 -17.78 20.45 -15.18
CA VAL A 369 -17.36 21.82 -15.53
C VAL A 369 -15.89 21.92 -15.89
N ARG A 370 -15.03 21.25 -15.11
CA ARG A 370 -13.59 21.20 -15.31
C ARG A 370 -13.13 19.76 -15.43
N GLY A 371 -12.29 19.46 -16.41
CA GLY A 371 -11.59 18.19 -16.57
C GLY A 371 -10.35 18.46 -17.41
N GLY A 372 -9.23 17.79 -17.13
CA GLY A 372 -7.97 18.03 -17.85
C GLY A 372 -8.06 17.71 -19.34
N LEU A 373 -6.89 17.73 -20.00
CA LEU A 373 -6.57 17.54 -21.44
C LEU A 373 -7.28 16.39 -22.20
N MET A 374 -8.09 15.56 -21.54
CA MET A 374 -8.90 14.50 -22.13
C MET A 374 -10.36 14.62 -21.66
N GLN A 375 -11.12 15.55 -22.26
CA GLN A 375 -12.59 15.45 -22.31
C GLN A 375 -13.00 14.24 -23.16
N THR A 376 -12.70 13.04 -22.66
CA THR A 376 -13.34 11.83 -23.16
C THR A 376 -14.82 11.88 -22.77
N ARG A 377 -15.71 11.40 -23.63
CA ARG A 377 -17.14 11.27 -23.30
C ARG A 377 -17.26 10.54 -21.96
N LEU A 378 -18.05 11.07 -21.01
CA LEU A 378 -18.24 10.49 -19.66
C LEU A 378 -18.57 8.99 -19.69
N GLN A 379 -19.31 8.54 -20.71
CA GLN A 379 -19.61 7.12 -20.97
C GLN A 379 -18.35 6.24 -20.97
N LYS A 380 -17.20 6.75 -21.41
CA LYS A 380 -15.91 6.03 -21.41
C LYS A 380 -15.21 6.03 -20.04
N ARG A 381 -15.65 6.86 -19.11
CA ARG A 381 -15.10 7.02 -17.76
C ARG A 381 -15.91 6.27 -16.70
N LEU A 382 -17.14 5.84 -17.03
CA LEU A 382 -17.97 5.04 -16.15
C LEU A 382 -17.44 3.62 -16.08
N VAL A 383 -17.29 3.12 -14.86
CA VAL A 383 -16.86 1.75 -14.54
C VAL A 383 -18.09 1.00 -14.05
N ALA A 384 -18.49 -0.06 -14.75
CA ALA A 384 -19.46 -1.01 -14.20
C ALA A 384 -18.82 -1.66 -12.97
N ILE A 385 -19.48 -1.56 -11.82
CA ILE A 385 -19.01 -2.19 -10.57
C ILE A 385 -19.77 -3.49 -10.26
N GLU A 386 -20.91 -3.67 -10.89
CA GLU A 386 -21.67 -4.92 -10.94
C GLU A 386 -21.25 -5.73 -12.19
N ASP A 387 -21.21 -7.05 -12.05
CA ASP A 387 -20.80 -7.99 -13.10
C ASP A 387 -19.44 -7.70 -13.76
N ASN A 388 -18.54 -7.00 -13.05
CA ASN A 388 -17.20 -6.69 -13.54
C ASN A 388 -16.15 -7.61 -12.91
N PRO A 389 -15.48 -8.48 -13.69
CA PRO A 389 -14.48 -9.42 -13.17
C PRO A 389 -13.22 -8.74 -12.60
N LEU A 390 -12.98 -7.47 -12.91
CA LEU A 390 -11.84 -6.69 -12.43
C LEU A 390 -12.14 -5.88 -11.15
N VAL A 391 -13.38 -5.91 -10.67
CA VAL A 391 -13.81 -5.21 -9.45
C VAL A 391 -14.16 -6.26 -8.40
N MET A 392 -13.38 -6.34 -7.34
CA MET A 392 -13.68 -7.29 -6.26
C MET A 392 -14.69 -6.70 -5.27
N PRO A 393 -15.69 -7.48 -4.81
CA PRO A 393 -16.59 -7.04 -3.75
C PRO A 393 -15.84 -6.86 -2.43
N LEU A 394 -16.39 -6.06 -1.53
CA LEU A 394 -15.85 -5.93 -0.18
C LEU A 394 -15.91 -7.29 0.55
N PRO A 395 -14.89 -7.64 1.34
CA PRO A 395 -14.94 -8.87 2.13
C PRO A 395 -16.12 -8.82 3.11
N ASP A 396 -16.84 -9.93 3.25
CA ASP A 396 -17.86 -10.06 4.29
C ASP A 396 -17.18 -10.03 5.67
N THR A 397 -17.26 -8.86 6.29
CA THR A 397 -16.74 -8.54 7.62
C THR A 397 -17.82 -8.64 8.69
N ARG A 398 -19.11 -8.65 8.30
CA ARG A 398 -20.23 -8.73 9.25
C ARG A 398 -20.35 -10.12 9.87
N SER A 399 -19.94 -11.16 9.13
CA SER A 399 -19.88 -12.53 9.62
C SER A 399 -18.60 -12.87 10.39
N CYS A 400 -17.58 -12.00 10.39
CA CYS A 400 -16.26 -12.32 10.91
C CYS A 400 -15.88 -11.47 12.14
N GLY A 401 -15.93 -12.08 13.34
CA GLY A 401 -15.55 -11.42 14.59
C GLY A 401 -14.05 -11.07 14.72
N ASP A 402 -13.18 -11.71 13.92
CA ASP A 402 -11.73 -11.50 13.91
C ASP A 402 -11.18 -11.48 12.47
N PRO A 403 -11.06 -10.28 11.86
CA PRO A 403 -10.51 -10.11 10.52
C PRO A 403 -9.07 -10.61 10.36
N VAL A 404 -8.22 -10.48 11.38
CA VAL A 404 -6.81 -10.90 11.30
C VAL A 404 -6.72 -12.42 11.24
N ALA A 405 -7.51 -13.12 12.06
CA ALA A 405 -7.56 -14.59 11.99
C ALA A 405 -8.07 -15.09 10.64
N LYS A 406 -9.02 -14.37 10.03
CA LYS A 406 -9.51 -14.68 8.68
C LYS A 406 -8.39 -14.50 7.65
N ASP A 407 -7.70 -13.36 7.69
CA ASP A 407 -6.58 -13.11 6.78
C ASP A 407 -5.50 -14.19 6.87
N ILE A 408 -5.09 -14.59 8.10
CA ILE A 408 -4.11 -15.67 8.29
C ILE A 408 -4.61 -17.00 7.69
N ARG A 409 -5.89 -17.34 7.87
CA ARG A 409 -6.47 -18.57 7.31
C ARG A 409 -6.58 -18.52 5.78
N ASP A 410 -6.80 -17.35 5.21
CA ASP A 410 -6.96 -17.15 3.76
C ASP A 410 -5.61 -17.26 3.01
N ILE A 411 -4.47 -17.20 3.70
CA ILE A 411 -3.11 -17.22 3.09
C ILE A 411 -2.94 -18.35 2.05
N PRO A 412 -3.15 -19.64 2.36
CA PRO A 412 -2.90 -20.69 1.38
C PRO A 412 -3.82 -20.58 0.17
N SER A 413 -5.10 -20.27 0.37
CA SER A 413 -6.06 -20.09 -0.73
C SER A 413 -5.75 -18.88 -1.61
N ALA A 414 -5.28 -17.78 -1.02
CA ALA A 414 -4.85 -16.59 -1.75
C ALA A 414 -3.65 -16.90 -2.65
N LEU A 415 -2.63 -17.57 -2.09
CA LEU A 415 -1.43 -17.96 -2.83
C LEU A 415 -1.73 -18.99 -3.92
N GLU A 416 -2.65 -19.91 -3.66
CA GLU A 416 -3.13 -20.86 -4.67
C GLU A 416 -3.87 -20.16 -5.82
N LYS A 417 -4.65 -19.12 -5.53
CA LYS A 417 -5.32 -18.30 -6.55
C LYS A 417 -4.30 -17.58 -7.44
N ILE A 418 -3.29 -16.96 -6.83
CA ILE A 418 -2.17 -16.35 -7.56
C ILE A 418 -1.47 -17.40 -8.42
N GLN A 419 -1.14 -18.57 -7.86
CA GLN A 419 -0.47 -19.64 -8.62
C GLN A 419 -1.31 -20.10 -9.83
N LYS A 420 -2.62 -20.29 -9.65
CA LYS A 420 -3.54 -20.69 -10.74
C LYS A 420 -3.62 -19.66 -11.86
N ASP A 421 -3.66 -18.36 -11.53
CA ASP A 421 -3.65 -17.30 -12.55
C ASP A 421 -2.39 -17.40 -13.43
N TRP A 422 -1.22 -17.67 -12.85
CA TRP A 422 0.02 -17.82 -13.62
C TRP A 422 0.07 -19.10 -14.47
N ASP A 423 -0.59 -20.18 -14.02
CA ASP A 423 -0.62 -21.47 -14.71
C ASP A 423 -1.54 -21.49 -15.94
N THR A 424 -2.65 -20.74 -15.91
CA THR A 424 -3.75 -20.83 -16.90
C THR A 424 -3.43 -20.30 -18.31
N GLY A 425 -2.24 -19.80 -18.58
CA GLY A 425 -1.82 -19.32 -19.92
C GLY A 425 -2.43 -17.98 -20.33
N GLU A 426 -3.68 -17.72 -19.93
CA GLU A 426 -4.46 -16.49 -20.18
C GLU A 426 -4.51 -15.54 -18.97
N GLY A 427 -3.87 -15.89 -17.85
CA GLY A 427 -3.86 -15.08 -16.63
C GLY A 427 -3.29 -13.67 -16.85
N LEU A 428 -3.99 -12.67 -16.31
CA LEU A 428 -3.63 -11.27 -16.55
C LEU A 428 -2.27 -10.90 -15.94
N ASN A 429 -1.90 -11.48 -14.79
CA ASN A 429 -0.59 -11.22 -14.20
C ASN A 429 0.54 -11.72 -15.09
N ARG A 430 0.35 -12.85 -15.78
CA ARG A 430 1.33 -13.39 -16.73
C ARG A 430 1.49 -12.48 -17.96
N ILE A 431 0.40 -11.89 -18.45
CA ILE A 431 0.46 -10.88 -19.52
C ILE A 431 1.21 -9.63 -19.06
N THR A 432 0.97 -9.18 -17.82
CA THR A 432 1.74 -8.09 -17.20
C THR A 432 3.21 -8.44 -17.08
N ALA A 433 3.54 -9.67 -16.64
CA ALA A 433 4.91 -10.16 -16.52
C ALA A 433 5.64 -10.19 -17.86
N TRP A 434 4.96 -10.64 -18.92
CA TRP A 434 5.50 -10.62 -20.27
C TRP A 434 5.78 -9.19 -20.74
N THR A 435 4.87 -8.26 -20.46
CA THR A 435 5.02 -6.83 -20.81
C THR A 435 6.18 -6.19 -20.06
N LEU A 436 6.33 -6.49 -18.76
CA LEU A 436 7.45 -6.07 -17.92
C LEU A 436 8.79 -6.60 -18.48
N THR A 437 8.84 -7.90 -18.77
CA THR A 437 10.04 -8.58 -19.30
C THR A 437 10.44 -7.99 -20.64
N ARG A 438 9.48 -7.76 -21.54
CA ARG A 438 9.72 -7.14 -22.85
C ARG A 438 10.23 -5.69 -22.71
N ALA A 439 9.70 -4.93 -21.77
CA ALA A 439 10.19 -3.57 -21.49
C ALA A 439 11.65 -3.60 -21.03
N LEU A 440 12.00 -4.55 -20.16
CA LEU A 440 13.37 -4.75 -19.67
C LEU A 440 14.31 -5.19 -20.80
N HIS A 441 13.90 -6.16 -21.64
CA HIS A 441 14.70 -6.59 -22.79
C HIS A 441 15.01 -5.43 -23.74
N ARG A 442 14.01 -4.58 -24.04
CA ARG A 442 14.23 -3.39 -24.87
C ARG A 442 15.26 -2.46 -24.24
N ARG A 443 15.13 -2.19 -22.94
CA ARG A 443 16.07 -1.33 -22.19
C ARG A 443 17.50 -1.87 -22.25
N LEU A 444 17.69 -3.16 -22.01
CA LEU A 444 19.01 -3.80 -22.06
C LEU A 444 19.62 -3.76 -23.46
N ARG A 445 18.81 -3.98 -24.51
CA ARG A 445 19.28 -3.84 -25.91
C ARG A 445 19.66 -2.40 -26.25
N GLU A 446 18.94 -1.41 -25.75
CA GLU A 446 19.31 0.00 -25.95
C GLU A 446 20.65 0.33 -25.28
N LYS A 447 20.89 -0.24 -24.10
CA LYS A 447 22.16 -0.16 -23.38
C LYS A 447 23.30 -0.84 -24.12
N ALA A 448 23.08 -2.04 -24.66
CA ALA A 448 24.05 -2.75 -25.50
C ALA A 448 24.43 -1.96 -26.77
N ASN A 449 23.46 -1.24 -27.34
CA ASN A 449 23.66 -0.39 -28.51
C ASN A 449 24.27 0.99 -28.17
N GLY A 450 24.65 1.25 -26.91
CA GLY A 450 25.22 2.53 -26.48
C GLY A 450 24.25 3.71 -26.49
N LYS A 451 22.93 3.47 -26.62
CA LYS A 451 21.91 4.54 -26.56
C LYS A 451 21.63 5.02 -25.15
N VAL A 452 21.98 4.20 -24.17
CA VAL A 452 21.75 4.39 -22.74
C VAL A 452 23.10 4.16 -22.04
N ALA A 453 23.40 4.95 -21.02
CA ALA A 453 24.64 4.80 -20.27
C ALA A 453 24.75 3.44 -19.54
N GLY A 454 25.97 2.94 -19.37
CA GLY A 454 26.23 1.64 -18.74
C GLY A 454 25.81 1.56 -17.27
N ASP A 455 25.78 2.69 -16.58
CA ASP A 455 25.41 2.86 -15.17
C ASP A 455 23.94 3.30 -14.97
N ALA A 456 23.21 3.55 -16.06
CA ALA A 456 21.81 3.94 -16.01
C ALA A 456 20.94 2.85 -15.37
N VAL A 457 19.89 3.27 -14.68
CA VAL A 457 19.00 2.36 -13.95
C VAL A 457 18.19 1.53 -14.95
N ASP A 458 18.25 0.21 -14.79
CA ASP A 458 17.50 -0.75 -15.61
C ASP A 458 16.12 -1.03 -14.98
N LEU A 459 16.11 -1.30 -13.67
CA LEU A 459 14.90 -1.56 -12.88
C LEU A 459 14.90 -0.73 -11.59
N LEU A 460 13.87 0.09 -11.43
CA LEU A 460 13.58 0.84 -10.20
C LEU A 460 12.44 0.15 -9.44
N ILE A 461 12.68 -0.22 -8.19
CA ILE A 461 11.68 -0.77 -7.28
C ILE A 461 11.39 0.26 -6.18
N THR A 462 10.11 0.54 -5.92
CA THR A 462 9.73 1.50 -4.88
C THR A 462 8.42 1.14 -4.19
N GLY A 463 8.31 1.52 -2.92
CA GLY A 463 7.13 1.33 -2.07
C GLY A 463 7.34 2.00 -0.71
N CYS A 464 6.49 1.65 0.26
CA CYS A 464 6.61 2.10 1.66
C CYS A 464 6.48 0.92 2.64
N GLU A 465 7.11 1.04 3.81
CA GLU A 465 7.02 0.07 4.91
C GLU A 465 7.19 -1.39 4.42
N VAL A 466 6.22 -2.27 4.72
CA VAL A 466 6.30 -3.70 4.39
C VAL A 466 6.44 -3.94 2.89
N SER A 467 5.76 -3.15 2.05
CA SER A 467 5.89 -3.27 0.59
C SER A 467 7.30 -2.90 0.11
N LEU A 468 7.96 -1.93 0.75
CA LEU A 468 9.36 -1.59 0.44
C LEU A 468 10.31 -2.72 0.86
N TRP A 469 10.16 -3.26 2.08
CA TRP A 469 11.07 -4.30 2.60
C TRP A 469 11.03 -5.58 1.76
N LEU A 470 9.85 -5.95 1.24
CA LEU A 470 9.71 -7.03 0.27
C LEU A 470 10.38 -6.70 -1.07
N GLY A 471 10.28 -5.44 -1.52
CA GLY A 471 10.98 -4.94 -2.71
C GLY A 471 12.51 -4.93 -2.57
N GLU A 472 13.02 -4.60 -1.39
CA GLU A 472 14.46 -4.68 -1.06
C GLU A 472 14.96 -6.12 -1.16
N GLN A 473 14.18 -7.09 -0.66
CA GLN A 473 14.49 -8.51 -0.82
C GLN A 473 14.49 -8.93 -2.29
N LEU A 474 13.48 -8.55 -3.08
CA LEU A 474 13.45 -8.84 -4.52
C LEU A 474 14.64 -8.23 -5.27
N ALA A 475 15.03 -7.00 -4.92
CA ALA A 475 16.20 -6.34 -5.52
C ALA A 475 17.49 -7.10 -5.22
N ALA A 476 17.64 -7.61 -4.00
CA ALA A 476 18.76 -8.46 -3.61
C ALA A 476 18.76 -9.81 -4.36
N ASP A 477 17.58 -10.44 -4.51
CA ASP A 477 17.42 -11.69 -5.25
C ASP A 477 17.78 -11.51 -6.74
N LEU A 478 17.36 -10.40 -7.36
CA LEU A 478 17.71 -10.07 -8.75
C LEU A 478 19.21 -9.81 -8.92
N SER A 479 19.84 -9.12 -7.96
CA SER A 479 21.28 -8.87 -7.99
C SER A 479 22.09 -10.15 -7.78
N LEU A 480 21.53 -11.11 -7.04
CA LEU A 480 22.11 -12.45 -6.87
C LEU A 480 22.03 -13.26 -8.17
N CYS A 481 20.92 -13.16 -8.91
CA CYS A 481 20.70 -13.85 -10.18
C CYS A 481 21.46 -13.20 -11.36
N PHE A 482 21.59 -11.87 -11.38
CA PHE A 482 22.10 -11.07 -12.49
C PHE A 482 23.11 -10.02 -12.00
N GLN A 483 24.41 -10.26 -12.21
CA GLN A 483 25.47 -9.42 -11.63
C GLN A 483 25.57 -8.01 -12.22
N HIS A 484 25.19 -7.83 -13.48
CA HIS A 484 25.33 -6.57 -14.21
C HIS A 484 23.99 -5.86 -14.45
N LEU A 485 22.89 -6.40 -13.94
CA LEU A 485 21.58 -5.74 -13.99
C LEU A 485 21.55 -4.59 -12.96
N VAL A 486 21.37 -3.35 -13.42
CA VAL A 486 21.36 -2.19 -12.51
C VAL A 486 19.98 -2.04 -11.88
N VAL A 487 19.78 -2.70 -10.74
CA VAL A 487 18.56 -2.61 -9.93
C VAL A 487 18.74 -1.59 -8.81
N LYS A 488 17.79 -0.66 -8.67
CA LYS A 488 17.72 0.29 -7.54
C LYS A 488 16.42 0.08 -6.78
N CYS A 489 16.49 -0.01 -5.46
CA CYS A 489 15.33 -0.06 -4.58
C CYS A 489 15.37 1.11 -3.60
N ILE A 490 14.27 1.86 -3.50
CA ILE A 490 14.20 3.04 -2.62
C ILE A 490 12.77 3.37 -2.21
N SER A 491 12.61 3.90 -0.99
CA SER A 491 11.31 4.39 -0.49
C SER A 491 10.71 5.45 -1.41
N SER A 492 9.39 5.37 -1.65
CA SER A 492 8.68 6.35 -2.45
C SER A 492 8.80 7.77 -1.88
N ASN A 493 8.86 7.91 -0.55
CA ASN A 493 9.09 9.21 0.12
C ASN A 493 10.44 9.82 -0.26
N LYS A 494 11.49 9.01 -0.42
CA LYS A 494 12.80 9.54 -0.79
C LYS A 494 12.79 10.04 -2.24
N ILE A 495 12.16 9.30 -3.16
CA ILE A 495 11.99 9.74 -4.56
C ILE A 495 11.24 11.08 -4.60
N LEU A 496 10.14 11.22 -3.85
CA LEU A 496 9.39 12.48 -3.77
C LEU A 496 10.25 13.62 -3.23
N GLY A 497 10.96 13.41 -2.13
CA GLY A 497 11.83 14.44 -1.56
C GLY A 497 12.94 14.94 -2.51
N HIS A 498 13.41 14.07 -3.42
CA HIS A 498 14.46 14.42 -4.40
C HIS A 498 13.92 15.00 -5.71
N TYR A 499 12.85 14.43 -6.27
CA TYR A 499 12.38 14.77 -7.61
C TYR A 499 11.03 15.48 -7.65
N GLY A 500 10.31 15.53 -6.52
CA GLY A 500 8.94 16.02 -6.45
C GLY A 500 8.80 17.50 -6.09
N GLN A 501 9.90 18.24 -5.95
CA GLN A 501 9.92 19.66 -5.58
C GLN A 501 11.12 20.36 -6.22
N GLU A 502 11.04 21.69 -6.32
CA GLU A 502 12.08 22.54 -6.92
C GLU A 502 13.39 22.50 -6.12
N TYR A 503 13.30 22.55 -4.78
CA TYR A 503 14.45 22.44 -3.88
C TYR A 503 14.53 21.04 -3.30
N THR A 504 15.57 20.28 -3.66
CA THR A 504 15.74 18.91 -3.16
C THR A 504 15.84 18.89 -1.64
N MET A 505 15.12 17.96 -1.00
CA MET A 505 15.23 17.79 0.44
C MET A 505 16.63 17.25 0.74
N ALA A 506 17.41 17.96 1.57
CA ALA A 506 18.72 17.50 1.98
C ALA A 506 18.59 16.16 2.72
N GLN A 507 18.96 15.06 2.06
CA GLN A 507 18.98 13.72 2.67
C GLN A 507 20.41 13.28 2.92
N THR A 508 20.66 12.75 4.12
CA THR A 508 21.92 12.08 4.44
C THR A 508 21.82 10.60 4.04
N GLY A 509 22.71 10.13 3.16
CA GLY A 509 22.97 8.70 2.90
C GLY A 509 22.44 8.10 1.57
N HIS A 510 21.40 8.64 0.95
CA HIS A 510 20.91 8.16 -0.36
C HIS A 510 20.85 9.29 -1.38
N ILE A 511 21.97 9.53 -2.06
CA ILE A 511 22.05 10.54 -3.13
C ILE A 511 21.44 9.91 -4.39
N CYS A 512 20.23 10.35 -4.75
CA CYS A 512 19.53 9.89 -5.94
C CYS A 512 19.81 10.75 -7.17
N ASP A 513 20.30 11.99 -6.98
CA ASP A 513 20.47 12.99 -8.04
C ASP A 513 21.39 12.54 -9.18
N SER A 514 22.29 11.57 -8.92
CA SER A 514 23.19 10.98 -9.92
C SER A 514 22.56 9.86 -10.75
N TRP A 515 21.32 9.42 -10.45
CA TRP A 515 20.71 8.30 -11.14
C TRP A 515 20.07 8.74 -12.46
N ASP A 516 20.44 8.07 -13.56
CA ASP A 516 19.70 8.18 -14.81
C ASP A 516 18.44 7.30 -14.78
N LEU A 517 17.30 7.94 -14.54
CA LEU A 517 15.97 7.32 -14.56
C LEU A 517 15.30 7.34 -15.95
N SER A 518 15.94 7.94 -16.96
CA SER A 518 15.36 8.11 -18.29
C SER A 518 15.08 6.76 -18.95
N GLY A 519 13.81 6.46 -19.19
CA GLY A 519 13.38 5.22 -19.83
C GLY A 519 13.54 3.95 -18.99
N CYS A 520 13.87 4.05 -17.71
CA CYS A 520 13.99 2.89 -16.81
C CYS A 520 12.67 2.10 -16.69
N VAL A 521 12.73 0.83 -16.29
CA VAL A 521 11.53 0.07 -15.93
C VAL A 521 11.24 0.31 -14.45
N ALA A 522 10.02 0.72 -14.10
CA ALA A 522 9.64 1.00 -12.72
C ALA A 522 8.59 -0.01 -12.21
N LEU A 523 8.85 -0.63 -11.06
CA LEU A 523 7.95 -1.55 -10.36
C LEU A 523 7.57 -0.95 -9.00
N LEU A 524 6.31 -0.55 -8.86
CA LEU A 524 5.76 0.05 -7.65
C LEU A 524 5.05 -1.01 -6.82
N LEU A 525 5.26 -1.01 -5.51
CA LEU A 525 4.70 -1.98 -4.58
C LEU A 525 3.76 -1.28 -3.60
N SER A 526 2.45 -1.55 -3.71
CA SER A 526 1.44 -0.99 -2.79
C SER A 526 0.18 -1.86 -2.77
N HIS A 527 -0.03 -2.63 -1.71
CA HIS A 527 -1.23 -3.48 -1.57
C HIS A 527 -2.52 -2.66 -1.74
N SER A 528 -2.65 -1.51 -1.05
CA SER A 528 -3.86 -0.67 -1.15
C SER A 528 -4.00 0.01 -2.52
N GLY A 529 -2.89 0.21 -3.23
CA GLY A 529 -2.84 1.06 -4.43
C GLY A 529 -3.30 2.50 -4.19
N GLY A 530 -3.31 2.95 -2.92
CA GLY A 530 -3.71 4.29 -2.48
C GLY A 530 -2.73 4.90 -1.47
N THR A 531 -1.55 4.29 -1.27
CA THR A 531 -0.47 4.89 -0.47
C THR A 531 -0.03 6.20 -1.11
N PHE A 532 -0.25 7.32 -0.42
CA PHE A 532 -0.01 8.66 -0.96
C PHE A 532 1.36 8.80 -1.66
N ALA A 533 2.44 8.40 -0.99
CA ALA A 533 3.78 8.52 -1.53
C ALA A 533 3.96 7.71 -2.83
N THR A 534 3.57 6.44 -2.83
CA THR A 534 3.71 5.55 -3.99
C THR A 534 2.79 5.98 -5.14
N LEU A 535 1.59 6.49 -4.85
CA LEU A 535 0.68 7.06 -5.83
C LEU A 535 1.29 8.27 -6.54
N ASN A 536 1.81 9.22 -5.78
CA ASN A 536 2.44 10.41 -6.32
C ASN A 536 3.74 10.09 -7.08
N VAL A 537 4.54 9.12 -6.62
CA VAL A 537 5.70 8.63 -7.38
C VAL A 537 5.28 8.01 -8.71
N SER A 538 4.17 7.27 -8.75
CA SER A 538 3.67 6.69 -10.01
C SER A 538 3.37 7.74 -11.07
N ASN A 539 2.93 8.91 -10.63
CA ASN A 539 2.64 10.08 -11.44
C ASN A 539 3.93 10.83 -11.83
N LEU A 540 4.80 11.09 -10.86
CA LEU A 540 6.09 11.75 -11.08
C LEU A 540 6.97 10.98 -12.08
N LEU A 541 7.03 9.66 -11.96
CA LEU A 541 7.84 8.80 -12.83
C LEU A 541 7.40 8.84 -14.31
N GLN A 542 6.19 9.32 -14.62
CA GLN A 542 5.74 9.48 -16.02
C GLN A 542 6.57 10.51 -16.79
N ALA A 543 7.19 11.46 -16.07
CA ALA A 543 8.16 12.38 -16.66
C ALA A 543 9.41 11.64 -17.15
N PHE A 544 9.88 10.64 -16.41
CA PHE A 544 11.12 9.91 -16.68
C PHE A 544 10.93 8.67 -17.56
N THR A 545 9.83 7.95 -17.41
CA THR A 545 9.60 6.68 -18.11
C THR A 545 8.11 6.43 -18.40
N THR A 546 7.85 5.67 -19.47
CA THR A 546 6.52 5.13 -19.77
C THR A 546 6.39 3.66 -19.36
N ASN A 547 7.43 3.04 -18.79
CA ASN A 547 7.45 1.63 -18.41
C ASN A 547 7.19 1.44 -16.91
N ILE A 548 6.03 1.90 -16.46
CA ILE A 548 5.60 1.83 -15.06
C ILE A 548 4.64 0.66 -14.86
N PHE A 549 4.92 -0.14 -13.83
CA PHE A 549 4.18 -1.32 -13.40
C PHE A 549 3.89 -1.22 -11.91
N VAL A 550 2.81 -1.84 -11.44
CA VAL A 550 2.43 -1.85 -10.03
C VAL A 550 1.98 -3.22 -9.56
N VAL A 551 2.28 -3.58 -8.31
CA VAL A 551 1.68 -4.71 -7.59
C VAL A 551 0.68 -4.17 -6.57
N THR A 552 -0.59 -4.56 -6.71
CA THR A 552 -1.72 -4.13 -5.88
C THR A 552 -2.63 -5.30 -5.49
N SER A 553 -3.48 -5.09 -4.49
CA SER A 553 -4.45 -6.09 -4.00
C SER A 553 -5.48 -6.54 -5.04
N GLU A 554 -5.92 -5.61 -5.89
CA GLU A 554 -6.85 -5.81 -6.99
C GLU A 554 -6.53 -4.87 -8.15
N TRP A 555 -7.19 -5.07 -9.29
CA TRP A 555 -7.09 -4.19 -10.47
C TRP A 555 -7.66 -2.80 -10.22
N ASP A 556 -8.73 -2.73 -9.45
CA ASP A 556 -9.51 -1.53 -9.21
C ASP A 556 -8.98 -0.70 -8.02
N THR A 557 -7.74 -0.21 -8.16
CA THR A 557 -7.07 0.69 -7.20
C THR A 557 -6.75 2.05 -7.82
N GLN A 558 -6.38 3.04 -7.00
CA GLN A 558 -6.09 4.40 -7.49
C GLN A 558 -4.85 4.44 -8.41
N ILE A 559 -3.75 3.79 -8.02
CA ILE A 559 -2.58 3.63 -8.91
C ILE A 559 -2.98 2.86 -10.17
N GLY A 560 -3.79 1.79 -10.02
CA GLY A 560 -4.30 1.03 -11.16
C GLY A 560 -5.06 1.90 -12.17
N LYS A 561 -5.94 2.79 -11.69
CA LYS A 561 -6.66 3.78 -12.50
C LYS A 561 -5.68 4.68 -13.26
N GLN A 562 -4.70 5.27 -12.56
CA GLN A 562 -3.71 6.18 -13.18
C GLN A 562 -2.90 5.48 -14.27
N LEU A 563 -2.42 4.25 -14.04
CA LEU A 563 -1.64 3.52 -15.04
C LEU A 563 -2.45 3.11 -16.26
N ARG A 564 -3.76 2.86 -16.13
CA ARG A 564 -4.65 2.58 -17.27
C ARG A 564 -4.84 3.81 -18.18
N GLN A 565 -4.67 5.02 -17.64
CA GLN A 565 -4.81 6.26 -18.40
C GLN A 565 -3.56 6.64 -19.21
N LEU A 566 -2.43 5.96 -19.00
CA LEU A 566 -1.16 6.30 -19.64
C LEU A 566 -1.11 6.10 -21.16
N GLN A 567 -1.92 5.19 -21.75
CA GLN A 567 -1.92 4.90 -23.19
C GLN A 567 -3.29 4.42 -23.70
N ASN A 568 -3.61 4.72 -24.97
CA ASN A 568 -4.84 4.28 -25.66
C ASN A 568 -4.87 2.80 -26.07
N SER A 569 -3.76 2.05 -25.92
CA SER A 569 -3.68 0.61 -26.20
C SER A 569 -3.61 -0.18 -24.89
N PHE A 570 -4.42 -1.23 -24.74
CA PHE A 570 -4.43 -2.12 -23.57
C PHE A 570 -3.06 -2.82 -23.40
N CYS A 571 -2.17 -2.20 -22.63
CA CYS A 571 -0.92 -2.80 -22.17
C CYS A 571 -1.09 -3.13 -20.68
N SER A 572 -1.01 -4.41 -20.33
CA SER A 572 -1.17 -4.88 -18.96
C SER A 572 0.00 -4.39 -18.09
N ARG A 573 -0.29 -3.54 -17.09
CA ARG A 573 0.71 -2.87 -16.21
C ARG A 573 0.50 -3.16 -14.72
N ILE A 574 -0.57 -3.88 -14.40
CA ILE A 574 -1.02 -4.12 -13.03
C ILE A 574 -0.83 -5.61 -12.74
N PHE A 575 -0.12 -5.89 -11.68
CA PHE A 575 -0.11 -7.19 -11.03
C PHE A 575 -1.14 -7.15 -9.90
N SER A 576 -2.15 -8.00 -9.97
CA SER A 576 -3.19 -8.15 -8.97
C SER A 576 -2.92 -9.38 -8.12
N GLU A 577 -2.77 -9.16 -6.82
CA GLU A 577 -2.72 -10.23 -5.81
C GLU A 577 -4.06 -10.97 -5.68
N ASP A 578 -5.15 -10.36 -6.17
CA ASP A 578 -6.48 -10.96 -6.29
C ASP A 578 -7.08 -11.41 -4.93
N ILE A 579 -6.72 -10.65 -3.89
CA ILE A 579 -7.18 -10.80 -2.51
C ILE A 579 -8.09 -9.67 -2.03
N GLY A 580 -8.26 -8.63 -2.85
CA GLY A 580 -9.15 -7.48 -2.61
C GLY A 580 -8.76 -6.63 -1.39
N LEU A 581 -9.67 -5.75 -0.98
CA LEU A 581 -9.49 -4.94 0.22
C LEU A 581 -9.36 -5.83 1.47
N ARG A 582 -8.33 -5.56 2.29
CA ARG A 582 -8.14 -6.18 3.60
C ARG A 582 -8.26 -5.13 4.70
N PRO A 583 -9.30 -5.17 5.56
CA PRO A 583 -9.61 -4.09 6.49
C PRO A 583 -8.75 -4.11 7.77
N ALA A 584 -8.06 -5.22 8.06
CA ALA A 584 -7.17 -5.32 9.20
C ALA A 584 -5.91 -4.48 8.99
N GLU A 585 -5.55 -3.66 9.97
CA GLU A 585 -4.34 -2.82 9.89
C GLU A 585 -3.06 -3.66 10.05
N ALA A 586 -3.13 -4.71 10.86
CA ALA A 586 -2.07 -5.71 11.00
C ALA A 586 -2.01 -6.60 9.75
N CYS A 587 -1.19 -6.18 8.78
CA CYS A 587 -1.01 -6.84 7.49
C CYS A 587 -0.44 -8.26 7.65
N SER A 588 -1.12 -9.25 7.08
CA SER A 588 -0.70 -10.66 7.11
C SER A 588 -0.83 -11.30 5.71
N VAL A 589 -2.06 -11.55 5.24
CA VAL A 589 -2.31 -12.11 3.90
C VAL A 589 -1.76 -11.24 2.78
N SER A 590 -1.83 -9.92 2.93
CA SER A 590 -1.25 -8.95 2.00
C SER A 590 0.26 -9.12 1.86
N VAL A 591 0.96 -9.37 2.96
CA VAL A 591 2.42 -9.60 2.96
C VAL A 591 2.76 -10.91 2.24
N ALA A 592 2.03 -11.98 2.56
CA ALA A 592 2.24 -13.28 1.94
C ALA A 592 1.92 -13.28 0.44
N ALA A 593 0.82 -12.63 0.05
CA ALA A 593 0.39 -12.51 -1.34
C ALA A 593 1.38 -11.69 -2.17
N MET A 594 1.85 -10.55 -1.65
CA MET A 594 2.87 -9.74 -2.31
C MET A 594 4.18 -10.52 -2.47
N GLN A 595 4.64 -11.23 -1.43
CA GLN A 595 5.85 -12.05 -1.52
C GLN A 595 5.70 -13.18 -2.57
N GLN A 596 4.52 -13.83 -2.63
CA GLN A 596 4.23 -14.81 -3.68
C GLN A 596 4.26 -14.19 -5.08
N MET A 597 3.63 -13.02 -5.26
CA MET A 597 3.61 -12.32 -6.54
C MET A 597 5.01 -11.94 -7.00
N LEU A 598 5.85 -11.42 -6.10
CA LEU A 598 7.23 -11.07 -6.41
C LEU A 598 8.09 -12.31 -6.74
N THR A 599 7.79 -13.48 -6.14
CA THR A 599 8.45 -14.75 -6.52
C THR A 599 8.08 -15.15 -7.95
N GLN A 600 6.82 -15.00 -8.34
CA GLN A 600 6.39 -15.27 -9.71
C GLN A 600 7.00 -14.29 -10.72
N ILE A 601 7.07 -13.01 -10.37
CA ILE A 601 7.73 -11.98 -11.19
C ILE A 601 9.21 -12.33 -11.38
N LEU A 602 9.92 -12.72 -10.31
CA LEU A 602 11.32 -13.15 -10.39
C LEU A 602 11.49 -14.35 -11.35
N LEU A 603 10.68 -15.40 -11.16
CA LEU A 603 10.72 -16.61 -12.00
C LEU A 603 10.53 -16.26 -13.49
N HIS A 604 9.56 -15.41 -13.81
CA HIS A 604 9.25 -15.05 -15.19
C HIS A 604 10.28 -14.11 -15.83
N LEU A 605 10.75 -13.11 -15.08
CA LEU A 605 11.83 -12.22 -15.53
C LEU A 605 13.10 -13.03 -15.82
N ALA A 606 13.46 -13.93 -14.90
CA ALA A 606 14.66 -14.75 -15.06
C ALA A 606 14.53 -15.71 -16.24
N GLN A 607 13.38 -16.34 -16.42
CA GLN A 607 13.11 -17.16 -17.60
C GLN A 607 13.19 -16.35 -18.90
N GLY A 608 12.70 -15.11 -18.89
CA GLY A 608 12.76 -14.19 -20.02
C GLY A 608 14.20 -13.88 -20.44
N LEU A 609 15.04 -13.50 -19.47
CA LEU A 609 16.44 -13.15 -19.71
C LEU A 609 17.26 -14.37 -20.15
N LEU A 610 17.00 -15.56 -19.60
CA LEU A 610 17.68 -16.80 -19.98
C LEU A 610 17.37 -17.25 -21.41
N LYS A 611 16.19 -16.93 -21.95
CA LYS A 611 15.80 -17.30 -23.33
C LYS A 611 16.62 -16.59 -24.41
N ASP A 612 17.23 -15.45 -24.10
CA ASP A 612 18.04 -14.67 -25.04
C ASP A 612 19.51 -14.72 -24.58
N PRO A 613 20.34 -15.59 -25.18
CA PRO A 613 21.74 -15.78 -24.76
C PRO A 613 22.55 -14.48 -24.74
N SER A 614 22.27 -13.57 -25.69
CA SER A 614 22.94 -12.28 -25.78
C SER A 614 22.64 -11.40 -24.57
N LEU A 615 21.38 -11.35 -24.14
CA LEU A 615 20.96 -10.60 -22.96
C LEU A 615 21.44 -11.28 -21.68
N SER A 616 21.35 -12.61 -21.61
CA SER A 616 21.82 -13.41 -20.47
C SER A 616 23.29 -13.13 -20.15
N GLN A 617 24.15 -13.09 -21.17
CA GLN A 617 25.56 -12.76 -21.02
C GLN A 617 25.75 -11.29 -20.60
N GLN A 618 25.01 -10.36 -21.21
CA GLN A 618 25.11 -8.93 -20.91
C GLN A 618 24.80 -8.64 -19.43
N VAL A 619 23.77 -9.26 -18.87
CA VAL A 619 23.37 -9.04 -17.48
C VAL A 619 24.19 -9.85 -16.47
N GLY A 620 25.14 -10.68 -16.92
CA GLY A 620 25.98 -11.52 -16.05
C GLY A 620 25.15 -12.55 -15.28
N THR A 621 24.37 -13.34 -16.01
CA THR A 621 23.46 -14.34 -15.43
C THR A 621 24.21 -15.45 -14.69
N LYS A 622 23.78 -15.73 -13.46
CA LYS A 622 24.22 -16.87 -12.64
C LYS A 622 23.16 -17.95 -12.47
N VAL A 623 21.90 -17.57 -12.60
CA VAL A 623 20.78 -18.49 -12.42
C VAL A 623 20.64 -19.41 -13.62
N THR A 624 20.44 -20.70 -13.38
CA THR A 624 20.26 -21.69 -14.45
C THR A 624 18.80 -22.07 -14.66
N HIS A 625 18.49 -22.75 -15.77
CA HIS A 625 17.15 -23.28 -16.00
C HIS A 625 16.73 -24.32 -14.93
N SER A 626 17.66 -25.12 -14.42
CA SER A 626 17.40 -26.09 -13.36
C SER A 626 17.12 -25.42 -12.01
N ASP A 627 17.84 -24.33 -11.68
CA ASP A 627 17.55 -23.54 -10.48
C ASP A 627 16.12 -22.96 -10.50
N LEU A 628 15.68 -22.42 -11.65
CA LEU A 628 14.33 -21.88 -11.81
C LEU A 628 13.27 -22.98 -11.77
N ALA A 629 13.54 -24.15 -12.36
CA ALA A 629 12.65 -25.30 -12.34
C ALA A 629 12.42 -25.80 -10.91
N GLU A 630 13.47 -25.86 -10.11
CA GLU A 630 13.40 -26.27 -8.71
C GLU A 630 12.70 -25.20 -7.86
N LEU A 631 13.03 -23.91 -8.04
CA LEU A 631 12.35 -22.82 -7.34
C LEU A 631 10.86 -22.76 -7.65
N SER A 632 10.46 -22.96 -8.91
CA SER A 632 9.05 -23.04 -9.31
C SER A 632 8.31 -24.17 -8.59
N ARG A 633 8.91 -25.36 -8.55
CA ARG A 633 8.35 -26.52 -7.83
C ARG A 633 8.21 -26.24 -6.34
N MET A 634 9.27 -25.72 -5.70
CA MET A 634 9.23 -25.37 -4.27
C MET A 634 8.18 -24.30 -3.98
N ASN A 635 8.00 -23.33 -4.87
CA ASN A 635 6.99 -22.29 -4.75
C ASN A 635 5.56 -22.85 -4.79
N ARG A 636 5.31 -23.86 -5.62
CA ARG A 636 4.02 -24.57 -5.67
C ARG A 636 3.78 -25.41 -4.41
N MET A 637 4.78 -26.20 -4.00
CA MET A 637 4.70 -27.02 -2.78
C MET A 637 4.61 -26.19 -1.48
N ASN A 638 5.06 -24.93 -1.53
CA ASN A 638 4.98 -24.00 -0.41
C ASN A 638 3.53 -23.78 0.05
N ILE A 639 2.54 -23.84 -0.83
CA ILE A 639 1.13 -23.66 -0.47
C ILE A 639 0.71 -24.70 0.58
N ASP A 640 1.08 -25.97 0.39
CA ASP A 640 0.79 -27.04 1.34
C ASP A 640 1.61 -26.91 2.63
N ALA A 641 2.84 -26.41 2.53
CA ALA A 641 3.64 -26.09 3.71
C ALA A 641 2.97 -24.99 4.55
N LEU A 642 2.38 -23.97 3.91
CA LEU A 642 1.66 -22.90 4.59
C LEU A 642 0.34 -23.37 5.20
N ARG A 643 -0.38 -24.33 4.58
CA ARG A 643 -1.56 -24.99 5.18
C ARG A 643 -1.22 -25.61 6.55
N GLU A 644 -0.08 -26.28 6.67
CA GLU A 644 0.41 -26.85 7.94
C GLU A 644 0.59 -25.78 9.05
N LEU A 645 0.88 -24.53 8.68
CA LEU A 645 1.11 -23.43 9.62
C LEU A 645 -0.18 -22.77 10.09
N VAL A 646 -1.18 -22.65 9.21
CA VAL A 646 -2.39 -21.84 9.49
C VAL A 646 -3.59 -22.68 9.93
N GLU A 647 -3.67 -23.95 9.52
CA GLU A 647 -4.81 -24.82 9.82
C GLU A 647 -4.77 -25.32 11.27
N PRO A 648 -5.80 -25.04 12.10
CA PRO A 648 -5.79 -25.35 13.54
C PRO A 648 -5.60 -26.83 13.89
N LYS A 649 -5.92 -27.75 12.97
CA LYS A 649 -5.81 -29.20 13.17
C LYS A 649 -4.35 -29.68 13.07
N MET A 650 -3.52 -28.94 12.35
CA MET A 650 -2.15 -29.32 12.03
C MET A 650 -1.24 -29.17 13.25
N GLU A 651 -0.21 -30.01 13.33
CA GLU A 651 0.63 -30.08 14.52
C GLU A 651 1.49 -28.84 14.70
N THR A 652 2.10 -28.35 13.61
CA THR A 652 2.94 -27.15 13.62
C THR A 652 2.13 -25.92 14.02
N CYS A 653 0.92 -25.74 13.46
CA CYS A 653 -0.01 -24.69 13.88
C CYS A 653 -0.33 -24.77 15.38
N ARG A 654 -0.67 -25.96 15.89
CA ARG A 654 -0.93 -26.16 17.32
C ARG A 654 0.29 -25.83 18.18
N ALA A 655 1.50 -26.17 17.74
CA ALA A 655 2.73 -25.83 18.44
C ALA A 655 2.94 -24.32 18.52
N LEU A 656 2.82 -23.60 17.39
CA LEU A 656 2.92 -22.13 17.33
C LEU A 656 1.90 -21.45 18.24
N ARG A 657 0.63 -21.86 18.17
CA ARG A 657 -0.43 -21.31 19.02
C ARG A 657 -0.21 -21.59 20.50
N ARG A 658 0.26 -22.79 20.87
CA ARG A 658 0.62 -23.10 22.26
C ARG A 658 1.71 -22.15 22.77
N ARG A 659 2.69 -21.80 21.93
CA ARG A 659 3.73 -20.81 22.28
C ARG A 659 3.17 -19.40 22.41
N GLY A 660 2.30 -18.98 21.49
CA GLY A 660 1.59 -17.71 21.58
C GLY A 660 0.80 -17.58 22.89
N ARG A 661 -0.01 -18.59 23.24
CA ARG A 661 -0.76 -18.63 24.51
C ARG A 661 0.16 -18.63 25.73
N HIS A 662 1.30 -19.31 25.66
CA HIS A 662 2.29 -19.31 26.73
C HIS A 662 2.85 -17.90 26.96
N TRP A 663 3.31 -17.23 25.91
CA TRP A 663 3.83 -15.86 25.99
C TRP A 663 2.78 -14.84 26.41
N ALA A 664 1.51 -15.03 26.06
CA ALA A 664 0.43 -14.22 26.58
C ALA A 664 0.36 -14.26 28.12
N GLN A 665 0.73 -15.38 28.76
CA GLN A 665 0.79 -15.46 30.23
C GLN A 665 1.89 -14.58 30.82
N HIS A 666 2.97 -14.30 30.08
CA HIS A 666 4.03 -13.37 30.53
C HIS A 666 3.52 -11.94 30.57
N VAL A 667 2.65 -11.56 29.64
CA VAL A 667 2.03 -10.23 29.56
C VAL A 667 0.89 -10.09 30.57
N LEU A 668 0.05 -11.13 30.70
CA LEU A 668 -1.09 -11.16 31.63
C LEU A 668 -0.71 -11.35 33.11
N GLU A 669 0.58 -11.47 33.42
CA GLU A 669 1.06 -11.66 34.79
C GLU A 669 0.64 -10.50 35.71
N VAL A 670 0.84 -9.26 35.26
CA VAL A 670 0.56 -8.06 36.08
C VAL A 670 -0.93 -7.88 36.34
N PRO A 671 -1.83 -7.92 35.33
CA PRO A 671 -3.28 -7.82 35.57
C PRO A 671 -3.81 -8.92 36.50
N ARG A 672 -3.31 -10.16 36.37
CA ARG A 672 -3.75 -11.25 37.26
C ARG A 672 -3.27 -11.06 38.68
N ALA A 673 -2.05 -10.60 38.87
CA ALA A 673 -1.55 -10.26 40.21
C ALA A 673 -2.42 -9.17 40.85
N TRP A 674 -2.78 -8.12 40.10
CA TRP A 674 -3.68 -7.09 40.60
C TRP A 674 -5.05 -7.65 41.03
N ILE A 675 -5.67 -8.51 40.22
CA ILE A 675 -6.95 -9.14 40.56
C ILE A 675 -6.84 -9.97 41.85
N LEU A 676 -5.76 -10.75 42.00
CA LEU A 676 -5.51 -11.51 43.23
C LEU A 676 -5.33 -10.59 44.44
N CYS A 677 -4.57 -9.49 44.30
CA CYS A 677 -4.40 -8.50 45.36
C CYS A 677 -5.74 -7.84 45.73
N ALA A 678 -6.54 -7.45 44.73
CA ALA A 678 -7.83 -6.81 44.94
C ALA A 678 -8.80 -7.75 45.67
N PHE A 679 -8.88 -9.02 45.26
CA PHE A 679 -9.67 -10.04 45.94
C PHE A 679 -9.21 -10.24 47.38
N TYR A 680 -7.89 -10.37 47.58
CA TYR A 680 -7.30 -10.53 48.91
C TYR A 680 -7.66 -9.37 49.84
N ILE A 681 -7.43 -8.13 49.41
CA ILE A 681 -7.74 -6.91 50.17
C ILE A 681 -9.24 -6.82 50.46
N ALA A 682 -10.09 -7.08 49.46
CA ALA A 682 -11.53 -7.06 49.65
C ALA A 682 -11.95 -8.03 50.75
N VAL A 683 -11.44 -9.26 50.75
CA VAL A 683 -11.77 -10.26 51.77
C VAL A 683 -11.24 -9.85 53.16
N THR A 684 -9.96 -9.51 53.27
CA THR A 684 -9.33 -9.27 54.59
C THR A 684 -9.82 -7.98 55.25
N VAL A 685 -10.06 -6.93 54.47
CA VAL A 685 -10.56 -5.64 54.97
C VAL A 685 -12.04 -5.72 55.32
N THR A 686 -12.89 -6.31 54.46
CA THR A 686 -14.34 -6.41 54.73
C THR A 686 -14.64 -7.27 55.95
N LEU A 687 -13.88 -8.34 56.15
CA LEU A 687 -14.01 -9.19 57.32
C LEU A 687 -13.38 -8.58 58.58
N GLY A 688 -12.62 -7.49 58.47
CA GLY A 688 -11.90 -6.85 59.58
C GLY A 688 -10.85 -7.76 60.23
N ARG A 689 -10.31 -8.73 59.47
CA ARG A 689 -9.43 -9.79 59.97
C ARG A 689 -8.13 -9.83 59.16
N PRO A 690 -7.15 -8.97 59.47
CA PRO A 690 -5.80 -9.11 58.93
C PRO A 690 -5.25 -10.49 59.36
N PRO A 691 -4.72 -11.31 58.45
CA PRO A 691 -4.49 -12.73 58.75
C PRO A 691 -3.39 -12.98 59.76
N VAL A 692 -2.31 -12.18 59.81
CA VAL A 692 -1.25 -12.38 60.81
C VAL A 692 -1.76 -12.02 62.20
N MET A 693 -2.46 -10.89 62.34
CA MET A 693 -3.11 -10.47 63.58
C MET A 693 -4.24 -11.44 64.00
N HIS A 694 -5.07 -11.89 63.06
CA HIS A 694 -6.18 -12.79 63.35
C HIS A 694 -5.68 -14.16 63.80
N THR A 695 -4.66 -14.71 63.13
CA THR A 695 -4.02 -15.95 63.56
C THR A 695 -3.37 -15.79 64.92
N ALA A 696 -2.57 -14.73 65.14
CA ALA A 696 -1.91 -14.47 66.42
C ALA A 696 -2.89 -14.28 67.59
N LYS A 697 -4.03 -13.61 67.37
CA LYS A 697 -5.13 -13.52 68.34
C LYS A 697 -5.79 -14.87 68.60
N SER A 698 -6.02 -15.68 67.56
CA SER A 698 -6.66 -17.00 67.70
C SER A 698 -5.81 -18.02 68.46
N THR A 699 -4.48 -17.86 68.42
CA THR A 699 -3.52 -18.69 69.15
C THR A 699 -3.13 -18.14 70.53
N GLY A 700 -3.76 -17.04 70.98
CA GLY A 700 -3.49 -16.42 72.29
C GLY A 700 -2.09 -15.79 72.42
N LEU A 701 -1.41 -15.51 71.31
CA LEU A 701 0.00 -15.09 71.27
C LEU A 701 0.21 -13.58 71.53
N VAL A 702 -0.87 -12.79 71.59
CA VAL A 702 -0.80 -11.32 71.55
C VAL A 702 -1.91 -10.67 72.38
N GLU A 703 -1.53 -9.82 73.34
CA GLU A 703 -2.42 -8.96 74.12
C GLU A 703 -2.49 -7.53 73.57
N ALA A 704 -3.66 -6.88 73.68
CA ALA A 704 -3.87 -5.53 73.17
C ALA A 704 -2.96 -4.50 73.87
N GLY A 705 -2.21 -3.72 73.09
CA GLY A 705 -1.27 -2.71 73.60
C GLY A 705 0.15 -3.22 73.89
N SER A 706 0.42 -4.51 73.70
CA SER A 706 1.77 -5.09 73.84
C SER A 706 2.68 -4.75 72.64
N PRO A 707 4.02 -4.79 72.78
CA PRO A 707 4.93 -4.68 71.64
C PRO A 707 4.66 -5.74 70.56
N ALA A 708 4.29 -6.96 70.96
CA ALA A 708 3.92 -8.05 70.06
C ALA A 708 2.68 -7.74 69.21
N TYR A 709 1.74 -6.94 69.75
CA TYR A 709 0.58 -6.44 69.01
C TYR A 709 0.98 -5.49 67.88
N HIS A 710 1.89 -4.55 68.15
CA HIS A 710 2.40 -3.66 67.13
C HIS A 710 3.28 -4.38 66.10
N MET A 711 4.05 -5.38 66.52
CA MET A 711 4.85 -6.21 65.60
C MET A 711 3.99 -7.04 64.64
N THR A 712 2.90 -7.66 65.12
CA THR A 712 2.00 -8.44 64.26
C THR A 712 1.25 -7.57 63.26
N LEU A 713 0.81 -6.37 63.67
CA LEU A 713 0.28 -5.36 62.74
C LEU A 713 1.33 -4.90 61.72
N ALA A 714 2.59 -4.74 62.13
CA ALA A 714 3.67 -4.41 61.21
C ALA A 714 3.89 -5.52 60.16
N PHE A 715 3.79 -6.79 60.54
CA PHE A 715 3.85 -7.91 59.59
C PHE A 715 2.66 -7.95 58.63
N ASP A 716 1.43 -7.71 59.09
CA ASP A 716 0.28 -7.55 58.19
C ASP A 716 0.50 -6.38 57.22
N ALA A 717 1.00 -5.24 57.71
CA ALA A 717 1.32 -4.09 56.87
C ALA A 717 2.38 -4.41 55.82
N LEU A 718 3.47 -5.10 56.21
CA LEU A 718 4.49 -5.60 55.27
C LEU A 718 3.87 -6.54 54.23
N LEU A 719 2.98 -7.43 54.65
CA LEU A 719 2.30 -8.34 53.75
C LEU A 719 1.43 -7.61 52.72
N TYR A 720 0.70 -6.56 53.12
CA TYR A 720 -0.03 -5.70 52.17
C TYR A 720 0.91 -4.92 51.24
N ILE A 721 2.02 -4.39 51.75
CA ILE A 721 3.02 -3.64 50.96
C ILE A 721 3.63 -4.53 49.87
N PHE A 722 3.98 -5.78 50.20
CA PHE A 722 4.63 -6.73 49.29
C PHE A 722 3.65 -7.69 48.59
N LEU A 723 2.34 -7.50 48.77
CA LEU A 723 1.29 -8.37 48.21
C LEU A 723 1.39 -8.53 46.69
N PRO A 724 1.65 -7.47 45.88
CA PRO A 724 1.81 -7.62 44.43
C PRO A 724 2.98 -8.54 44.06
N GLN A 725 4.11 -8.42 44.74
CA GLN A 725 5.30 -9.24 44.50
C GLN A 725 5.03 -10.70 44.88
N LEU A 726 4.36 -10.93 46.02
CA LEU A 726 3.97 -12.27 46.46
C LEU A 726 2.95 -12.91 45.50
N ALA A 727 1.96 -12.15 45.03
CA ALA A 727 0.98 -12.63 44.05
C ALA A 727 1.65 -13.05 42.73
N ILE A 728 2.61 -12.27 42.22
CA ILE A 728 3.38 -12.63 41.04
C ILE A 728 4.19 -13.91 41.28
N LEU A 729 4.88 -14.04 42.42
CA LEU A 729 5.63 -15.24 42.76
C LEU A 729 4.72 -16.48 42.84
N MET A 730 3.54 -16.35 43.44
CA MET A 730 2.53 -17.42 43.50
C MET A 730 2.05 -17.81 42.10
N ILE A 731 1.71 -16.84 41.24
CA ILE A 731 1.31 -17.11 39.86
C ILE A 731 2.42 -17.87 39.12
N ARG A 732 3.68 -17.44 39.25
CA ARG A 732 4.82 -18.10 38.61
C ARG A 732 5.06 -19.50 39.16
N LEU A 733 4.93 -19.70 40.46
CA LEU A 733 5.06 -21.01 41.10
C LEU A 733 4.01 -21.99 40.55
N VAL A 734 2.74 -21.57 40.51
CA VAL A 734 1.63 -22.38 39.97
C VAL A 734 1.84 -22.68 38.48
N GLN A 735 2.31 -21.70 37.72
CA GLN A 735 2.57 -21.86 36.28
C GLN A 735 3.93 -22.49 35.97
N ARG A 736 4.72 -22.85 36.99
CA ARG A 736 6.08 -23.40 36.87
C ARG A 736 7.01 -22.53 36.00
N ARG A 737 6.91 -21.21 36.14
CA ARG A 737 7.75 -20.21 35.43
C ARG A 737 8.92 -19.74 36.31
N PRO A 738 10.02 -19.23 35.72
CA PRO A 738 11.16 -18.72 36.48
C PRO A 738 10.76 -17.62 37.48
N LEU A 739 11.00 -17.86 38.77
CA LEU A 739 10.56 -16.97 39.86
C LEU A 739 11.25 -15.61 39.82
N LEU A 740 12.48 -15.55 39.31
CA LEU A 740 13.35 -14.37 39.35
C LEU A 740 13.25 -13.48 38.10
N HIS A 741 12.36 -13.75 37.15
CA HIS A 741 12.08 -12.81 36.05
C HIS A 741 11.73 -11.41 36.57
N ARG A 742 12.09 -10.35 35.84
CA ARG A 742 11.78 -8.98 36.26
C ARG A 742 10.26 -8.83 36.36
N MET A 743 9.78 -8.18 37.42
CA MET A 743 8.36 -7.88 37.59
C MET A 743 8.05 -6.54 36.88
N GLY A 744 6.92 -6.44 36.20
CA GLY A 744 6.52 -5.25 35.42
C GLY A 744 6.39 -5.52 33.92
N GLY A 745 6.67 -4.49 33.11
CA GLY A 745 6.51 -4.52 31.65
C GLY A 745 7.32 -5.62 30.96
N ARG A 746 6.86 -6.01 29.77
CA ARG A 746 7.49 -7.05 28.95
C ARG A 746 8.11 -6.47 27.69
N THR A 747 9.25 -7.04 27.33
CA THR A 747 9.96 -6.74 26.08
C THR A 747 10.02 -8.01 25.24
N LEU A 748 9.68 -7.88 23.97
CA LEU A 748 9.77 -8.94 22.96
C LEU A 748 10.70 -8.48 21.83
N VAL A 749 11.73 -9.28 21.55
CA VAL A 749 12.68 -9.06 20.47
C VAL A 749 12.46 -10.12 19.39
N ILE A 750 12.32 -9.68 18.15
CA ILE A 750 12.13 -10.52 16.96
C ILE A 750 13.41 -10.48 16.13
N GLY A 751 14.00 -11.65 15.88
CA GLY A 751 15.20 -11.82 15.07
C GLY A 751 14.92 -12.60 13.79
N ASP A 752 15.10 -12.01 12.61
CA ASP A 752 15.10 -12.74 11.33
C ASP A 752 15.77 -11.85 10.26
N VAL A 753 15.78 -12.27 9.00
CA VAL A 753 16.15 -11.40 7.87
C VAL A 753 15.34 -10.10 7.89
N PRO A 754 15.88 -8.98 7.37
CA PRO A 754 15.32 -7.64 7.61
C PRO A 754 13.81 -7.54 7.36
N TRP A 755 13.32 -8.01 6.21
CA TRP A 755 11.91 -7.88 5.86
C TRP A 755 10.98 -8.69 6.78
N VAL A 756 11.38 -9.89 7.20
CA VAL A 756 10.57 -10.75 8.10
C VAL A 756 10.52 -10.15 9.49
N ALA A 757 11.68 -9.75 10.02
CA ALA A 757 11.77 -9.21 11.38
C ALA A 757 10.97 -7.90 11.50
N GLN A 758 11.10 -7.01 10.53
CA GLN A 758 10.39 -5.72 10.49
C GLN A 758 8.88 -5.91 10.24
N ALA A 759 8.48 -6.81 9.33
CA ALA A 759 7.06 -7.10 9.08
C ALA A 759 6.39 -7.73 10.32
N ALA A 760 7.07 -8.65 11.01
CA ALA A 760 6.56 -9.28 12.22
C ALA A 760 6.48 -8.29 13.40
N GLU A 761 7.45 -7.38 13.53
CA GLU A 761 7.38 -6.26 14.50
C GLU A 761 6.18 -5.34 14.21
N ALA A 762 6.02 -4.91 12.96
CA ALA A 762 4.91 -4.05 12.54
C ALA A 762 3.56 -4.75 12.79
N PHE A 763 3.47 -6.04 12.49
CA PHE A 763 2.28 -6.86 12.72
C PHE A 763 1.92 -6.95 14.20
N LEU A 764 2.84 -7.39 15.07
CA LEU A 764 2.58 -7.53 16.50
C LEU A 764 2.32 -6.18 17.18
N SER A 765 3.05 -5.13 16.79
CA SER A 765 2.84 -3.79 17.34
C SER A 765 1.44 -3.26 17.02
N LYS A 766 0.94 -3.50 15.80
CA LYS A 766 -0.44 -3.13 15.42
C LYS A 766 -1.49 -3.94 16.19
N LEU A 767 -1.26 -5.23 16.44
CA LEU A 767 -2.16 -6.06 17.27
C LEU A 767 -2.26 -5.58 18.72
N MET A 768 -1.16 -5.07 19.28
CA MET A 768 -1.07 -4.61 20.66
C MET A 768 -1.41 -3.12 20.84
N ALA A 769 -1.65 -2.38 19.75
CA ALA A 769 -1.82 -0.92 19.78
C ALA A 769 -3.02 -0.43 20.61
N CYS A 770 -4.09 -1.21 20.67
CA CYS A 770 -5.26 -0.92 21.51
C CYS A 770 -5.21 -1.59 22.89
N SER A 771 -4.14 -2.32 23.22
CA SER A 771 -4.03 -2.99 24.51
C SER A 771 -3.87 -1.98 25.65
N TYR A 772 -4.41 -2.32 26.83
CA TYR A 772 -4.26 -1.48 28.02
C TYR A 772 -2.81 -1.44 28.48
N SER A 773 -2.42 -0.33 29.14
CA SER A 773 -1.07 -0.12 29.66
C SER A 773 -0.58 -1.25 30.57
N ALA A 774 -1.48 -1.87 31.35
CA ALA A 774 -1.19 -3.02 32.21
C ALA A 774 -0.73 -4.27 31.43
N THR A 775 -1.03 -4.34 30.13
CA THR A 775 -0.63 -5.41 29.19
C THR A 775 0.24 -4.87 28.05
N ALA A 776 0.80 -3.67 28.18
CA ALA A 776 1.66 -3.09 27.15
C ALA A 776 2.91 -3.96 26.92
N LEU A 777 3.30 -4.06 25.65
CA LEU A 777 4.43 -4.85 25.20
C LEU A 777 5.36 -3.97 24.38
N THR A 778 6.63 -3.90 24.76
CA THR A 778 7.66 -3.26 23.94
C THR A 778 8.18 -4.28 22.93
N VAL A 779 8.02 -3.99 21.64
CA VAL A 779 8.46 -4.87 20.54
C VAL A 779 9.68 -4.25 19.87
N PHE A 780 10.65 -5.08 19.54
CA PHE A 780 11.82 -4.68 18.76
C PHE A 780 12.11 -5.74 17.68
N SER A 781 12.63 -5.34 16.52
CA SER A 781 13.24 -6.26 15.54
C SER A 781 14.74 -6.02 15.36
N ALA A 782 15.45 -7.09 15.00
CA ALA A 782 16.83 -6.99 14.54
C ALA A 782 17.24 -8.15 13.62
N ASN A 783 18.29 -7.97 12.81
CA ASN A 783 18.88 -9.06 12.04
C ASN A 783 19.87 -9.87 12.92
N PRO A 784 19.60 -11.16 13.21
CA PRO A 784 20.47 -12.01 14.01
C PRO A 784 21.83 -12.28 13.36
N GLY A 785 21.93 -12.22 12.03
CA GLY A 785 23.19 -12.40 11.30
C GLY A 785 24.05 -11.13 11.22
N ASP A 786 23.59 -10.01 11.78
CA ASP A 786 24.25 -8.72 11.70
C ASP A 786 24.13 -7.96 13.03
N HIS A 787 23.15 -7.08 13.18
CA HIS A 787 23.13 -6.10 14.26
C HIS A 787 22.33 -6.52 15.52
N LEU A 788 21.73 -7.71 15.61
CA LEU A 788 20.96 -8.13 16.80
C LEU A 788 21.79 -8.12 18.07
N VAL A 789 23.02 -8.64 17.99
CA VAL A 789 23.93 -8.70 19.14
C VAL A 789 24.17 -7.29 19.66
N HIS A 790 24.68 -6.40 18.83
CA HIS A 790 25.01 -5.03 19.24
C HIS A 790 23.78 -4.19 19.64
N ARG A 791 22.65 -4.35 18.93
CA ARG A 791 21.45 -3.54 19.15
C ARG A 791 20.61 -4.01 20.33
N MET A 792 20.57 -5.32 20.63
CA MET A 792 19.60 -5.89 21.56
C MET A 792 20.22 -6.55 22.79
N THR A 793 21.41 -7.16 22.73
CA THR A 793 21.92 -7.96 23.87
C THR A 793 22.10 -7.13 25.15
N HIS A 794 22.54 -5.87 25.04
CA HIS A 794 22.64 -4.96 26.19
C HIS A 794 21.26 -4.57 26.79
N ARG A 795 20.16 -4.81 26.06
CA ARG A 795 18.77 -4.59 26.50
C ARG A 795 18.11 -5.87 27.01
N VAL A 796 18.72 -7.03 26.77
CA VAL A 796 18.20 -8.32 27.23
C VAL A 796 18.34 -8.40 28.75
N VAL A 797 17.21 -8.53 29.41
CA VAL A 797 17.11 -8.72 30.86
C VAL A 797 16.32 -9.98 31.19
N ARG A 798 16.40 -10.42 32.45
CA ARG A 798 15.62 -11.55 32.99
C ARG A 798 14.12 -11.42 32.66
N GLY A 799 13.59 -12.37 31.89
CA GLY A 799 12.19 -12.37 31.43
C GLY A 799 11.90 -11.63 30.11
N THR A 800 12.95 -11.21 29.38
CA THR A 800 12.81 -10.77 27.98
C THR A 800 12.40 -11.96 27.11
N LEU A 801 11.49 -11.76 26.17
CA LEU A 801 11.09 -12.77 25.18
C LEU A 801 11.90 -12.56 23.91
N LEU A 802 12.58 -13.58 23.40
CA LEU A 802 13.37 -13.52 22.17
C LEU A 802 12.86 -14.57 21.17
N ALA A 803 12.30 -14.13 20.04
CA ALA A 803 11.84 -15.02 18.97
C ALA A 803 12.78 -14.87 17.77
N CYS A 804 13.51 -15.92 17.40
CA CYS A 804 14.43 -15.88 16.26
C CYS A 804 14.05 -16.89 15.18
N GLY A 805 13.85 -16.40 13.96
CA GLY A 805 13.78 -17.23 12.77
C GLY A 805 15.17 -17.74 12.41
N CYS A 806 15.27 -19.03 12.08
CA CYS A 806 16.52 -19.68 11.73
C CYS A 806 16.45 -20.19 10.28
N PRO A 807 17.44 -19.85 9.44
CA PRO A 807 17.63 -20.45 8.12
C PRO A 807 17.74 -21.98 8.21
N ASP A 808 17.43 -22.68 7.13
CA ASP A 808 17.56 -24.13 7.08
C ASP A 808 19.03 -24.57 7.05
N GLY A 809 19.63 -24.74 8.23
CA GLY A 809 21.05 -25.07 8.39
C GLY A 809 21.48 -26.41 7.78
N ARG A 810 20.53 -27.28 7.42
CA ARG A 810 20.78 -28.54 6.67
C ARG A 810 21.23 -28.27 5.24
N LEU A 811 20.91 -27.08 4.70
CA LEU A 811 21.41 -26.62 3.42
C LEU A 811 22.77 -25.97 3.61
N VAL A 812 23.79 -26.55 2.99
CA VAL A 812 25.18 -26.15 3.20
C VAL A 812 25.44 -24.67 2.88
N ALA A 813 24.75 -24.11 1.87
CA ALA A 813 24.85 -22.70 1.51
C ALA A 813 24.33 -21.75 2.62
N LEU A 814 23.46 -22.27 3.50
CA LEU A 814 22.81 -21.54 4.59
C LEU A 814 23.38 -21.89 5.97
N SER A 815 24.25 -22.90 6.08
CA SER A 815 24.77 -23.36 7.37
C SER A 815 25.48 -22.24 8.12
N ASN A 816 26.25 -21.38 7.44
CA ASN A 816 26.89 -20.21 8.06
C ASN A 816 25.87 -19.22 8.61
N SER A 817 24.83 -18.92 7.84
CA SER A 817 23.75 -18.03 8.27
C SER A 817 23.00 -18.62 9.48
N ALA A 818 22.69 -19.92 9.48
CA ALA A 818 22.10 -20.60 10.62
C ALA A 818 22.99 -20.55 11.87
N GLN A 819 24.31 -20.77 11.73
CA GLN A 819 25.25 -20.67 12.84
C GLN A 819 25.37 -19.25 13.40
N ALA A 820 25.32 -18.22 12.55
CA ALA A 820 25.28 -16.83 13.00
C ALA A 820 24.03 -16.56 13.86
N VAL A 821 22.86 -17.05 13.45
CA VAL A 821 21.63 -16.97 14.26
C VAL A 821 21.79 -17.72 15.59
N TYR A 822 22.34 -18.93 15.56
CA TYR A 822 22.56 -19.73 16.77
C TYR A 822 23.49 -19.03 17.76
N LEU A 823 24.58 -18.44 17.28
CA LEU A 823 25.49 -17.66 18.10
C LEU A 823 24.79 -16.46 18.73
N ALA A 824 24.04 -15.68 17.95
CA ALA A 824 23.32 -14.52 18.45
C ALA A 824 22.28 -14.88 19.52
N VAL A 825 21.53 -15.98 19.32
CA VAL A 825 20.56 -16.49 20.28
C VAL A 825 21.25 -16.98 21.56
N ASN A 826 22.35 -17.73 21.43
CA ASN A 826 23.11 -18.21 22.59
C ASN A 826 23.71 -17.06 23.40
N GLN A 827 24.29 -16.04 22.74
CA GLN A 827 24.81 -14.85 23.40
C GLN A 827 23.72 -14.12 24.17
N ALA A 828 22.55 -13.90 23.56
CA ALA A 828 21.41 -13.29 24.25
C ALA A 828 20.91 -14.15 25.42
N SER A 829 20.88 -15.48 25.25
CA SER A 829 20.39 -16.42 26.28
C SER A 829 21.40 -16.64 27.43
N SER A 830 22.69 -16.43 27.18
CA SER A 830 23.75 -16.50 28.20
C SER A 830 23.77 -15.30 29.15
N ILE A 831 23.10 -14.20 28.78
CA ILE A 831 22.99 -13.03 29.66
C ILE A 831 22.04 -13.38 30.79
N GLN A 832 22.62 -13.66 31.95
CA GLN A 832 21.89 -14.07 33.14
C GLN A 832 22.12 -13.10 34.29
N SER A 833 21.06 -12.86 35.06
CA SER A 833 21.11 -12.12 36.31
C SER A 833 20.31 -12.89 37.36
N MET A 834 20.92 -13.14 38.52
CA MET A 834 20.35 -13.99 39.58
C MET A 834 19.94 -15.39 39.06
N GLY A 835 20.74 -15.99 38.17
CA GLY A 835 20.46 -17.32 37.60
C GLY A 835 19.29 -17.39 36.62
N SER A 836 18.76 -16.25 36.17
CA SER A 836 17.66 -16.18 35.20
C SER A 836 18.05 -15.32 33.99
N GLY A 837 17.76 -15.82 32.78
CA GLY A 837 18.04 -15.14 31.51
C GLY A 837 16.79 -14.71 30.76
N CYS A 838 16.92 -14.55 29.43
CA CYS A 838 15.78 -14.39 28.53
C CYS A 838 15.13 -15.73 28.21
N GLU A 839 13.88 -15.68 27.78
CA GLU A 839 13.20 -16.84 27.21
C GLU A 839 13.29 -16.79 25.69
N SER A 840 14.20 -17.59 25.14
CA SER A 840 14.46 -17.65 23.71
C SER A 840 13.74 -18.79 23.00
N LEU A 841 13.17 -18.49 21.84
CA LEU A 841 12.47 -19.40 20.94
C LEU A 841 13.10 -19.30 19.55
N THR A 842 13.46 -20.44 18.97
CA THR A 842 13.84 -20.51 17.55
C THR A 842 12.70 -21.09 16.70
N ILE A 843 12.52 -20.57 15.48
CA ILE A 843 11.55 -21.07 14.50
C ILE A 843 12.29 -21.32 13.18
N GLY A 844 12.25 -22.55 12.66
CA GLY A 844 12.93 -22.89 11.40
C GLY A 844 12.80 -24.36 11.06
N HIS A 845 13.41 -24.80 9.97
CA HIS A 845 13.27 -26.19 9.49
C HIS A 845 14.27 -27.17 10.11
N SER A 846 15.33 -26.67 10.74
CA SER A 846 16.29 -27.52 11.43
C SER A 846 15.66 -28.11 12.69
N PRO A 847 15.76 -29.44 12.92
CA PRO A 847 15.28 -30.08 14.14
C PRO A 847 16.18 -29.80 15.35
N PHE A 848 17.32 -29.15 15.15
CA PHE A 848 18.28 -28.87 16.21
C PHE A 848 17.77 -27.79 17.18
N LYS A 849 17.61 -28.18 18.46
CA LYS A 849 17.34 -27.26 19.56
C LYS A 849 18.66 -26.83 20.21
N LEU A 850 18.92 -25.51 20.24
CA LEU A 850 20.06 -24.96 20.95
C LEU A 850 20.00 -25.28 22.46
N PRO A 851 21.13 -25.62 23.11
CA PRO A 851 21.15 -25.92 24.55
C PRO A 851 20.63 -24.79 25.42
N LEU A 852 20.94 -23.54 25.07
CA LEU A 852 20.51 -22.35 25.82
C LEU A 852 19.15 -21.81 25.38
N ALA A 853 18.57 -22.32 24.30
CA ALA A 853 17.24 -21.91 23.88
C ALA A 853 16.15 -22.57 24.73
N ALA A 854 15.20 -21.78 25.22
CA ALA A 854 14.09 -22.33 25.99
C ALA A 854 13.29 -23.32 25.13
N HIS A 855 12.99 -22.93 23.89
CA HIS A 855 12.18 -23.71 22.95
C HIS A 855 12.68 -23.60 21.51
N ALA A 856 12.33 -24.61 20.70
CA ALA A 856 12.48 -24.60 19.25
C ALA A 856 11.18 -25.11 18.64
N VAL A 857 10.70 -24.45 17.58
CA VAL A 857 9.58 -24.91 16.75
C VAL A 857 10.12 -25.28 15.38
N THR A 858 10.08 -26.58 15.08
CA THR A 858 10.54 -27.13 13.81
C THR A 858 9.42 -27.09 12.78
N LEU A 859 9.67 -26.39 11.67
CA LEU A 859 8.78 -26.36 10.51
C LEU A 859 8.98 -27.63 9.68
N LYS A 860 7.89 -28.26 9.24
CA LYS A 860 7.96 -29.48 8.42
C LYS A 860 8.51 -29.17 7.04
N THR A 861 9.52 -29.91 6.60
CA THR A 861 10.01 -29.84 5.22
C THR A 861 8.98 -30.47 4.28
N LYS A 862 8.54 -29.71 3.27
CA LYS A 862 7.74 -30.22 2.16
C LYS A 862 8.50 -30.20 0.83
N ARG A 863 9.57 -29.41 0.71
CA ARG A 863 10.40 -29.35 -0.50
C ARG A 863 11.17 -30.66 -0.74
N PRO A 864 11.61 -30.92 -1.98
CA PRO A 864 12.55 -32.00 -2.29
C PRO A 864 13.88 -31.86 -1.55
N LEU A 865 14.62 -32.96 -1.45
CA LEU A 865 15.96 -32.96 -0.85
C LEU A 865 16.98 -32.38 -1.83
N TYR A 866 17.90 -31.58 -1.32
CA TYR A 866 19.11 -31.24 -2.07
C TYR A 866 20.12 -32.39 -2.00
N LEU A 867 21.04 -32.43 -2.96
CA LEU A 867 22.00 -33.52 -3.08
C LEU A 867 22.81 -33.73 -1.78
N TYR A 868 23.24 -32.66 -1.12
CA TYR A 868 23.97 -32.75 0.14
C TYR A 868 23.16 -33.46 1.23
N GLU A 869 21.86 -33.14 1.36
CA GLU A 869 20.99 -33.78 2.36
C GLU A 869 20.79 -35.27 2.05
N PHE A 870 20.66 -35.60 0.76
CA PHE A 870 20.57 -36.99 0.30
C PHE A 870 21.85 -37.78 0.61
N LEU A 871 23.03 -37.24 0.28
CA LEU A 871 24.32 -37.86 0.57
C LEU A 871 24.53 -38.08 2.07
N LYS A 872 24.00 -37.17 2.90
CA LYS A 872 24.00 -37.31 4.36
C LYS A 872 23.07 -38.43 4.85
N GLN A 873 21.88 -38.56 4.26
CA GLN A 873 20.94 -39.65 4.60
C GLN A 873 21.47 -41.03 4.20
N GLN A 874 22.31 -41.10 3.17
CA GLN A 874 22.95 -42.33 2.69
C GLN A 874 24.24 -42.70 3.47
N ASP A 875 24.53 -42.02 4.58
CA ASP A 875 25.75 -42.19 5.41
C ASP A 875 27.08 -42.04 4.64
N VAL A 876 27.05 -41.40 3.46
CA VAL A 876 28.27 -41.08 2.68
C VAL A 876 29.09 -40.00 3.37
N VAL A 877 28.42 -39.14 4.15
CA VAL A 877 29.02 -38.06 4.95
C VAL A 877 29.00 -38.47 6.43
N ARG A 878 30.17 -38.61 7.06
CA ARG A 878 30.26 -38.89 8.50
C ARG A 878 29.93 -37.65 9.32
N SER A 879 29.11 -37.81 10.36
CA SER A 879 28.77 -36.74 11.31
C SER A 879 30.01 -36.29 12.11
N ALA A 880 30.38 -35.02 11.93
CA ALA A 880 31.10 -34.20 12.88
C ALA A 880 30.11 -33.31 13.66
N SER A 881 30.62 -32.42 14.51
CA SER A 881 29.83 -31.58 15.43
C SER A 881 28.94 -30.51 14.75
N GLY A 882 28.90 -30.41 13.41
CA GLY A 882 28.01 -29.51 12.67
C GLY A 882 28.09 -29.60 11.14
N GLU A 883 26.99 -29.21 10.46
CA GLU A 883 26.76 -29.36 9.00
C GLU A 883 27.87 -28.81 8.10
N LEU A 884 28.45 -27.65 8.44
CA LEU A 884 29.55 -27.08 7.65
C LEU A 884 30.84 -27.88 7.81
N GLY A 885 31.09 -28.42 9.02
CA GLY A 885 32.21 -29.30 9.30
C GLY A 885 32.09 -30.59 8.50
N ASP A 886 30.88 -31.17 8.47
CA ASP A 886 30.54 -32.37 7.69
C ASP A 886 30.86 -32.16 6.20
N PHE A 887 30.44 -31.03 5.62
CA PHE A 887 30.74 -30.70 4.22
C PHE A 887 32.23 -30.47 3.96
N ASN A 888 32.96 -29.79 4.85
CA ASN A 888 34.40 -29.59 4.70
C ASN A 888 35.17 -30.92 4.82
N ASN A 889 34.71 -31.82 5.69
CA ASN A 889 35.27 -33.17 5.82
C ASN A 889 34.99 -33.99 4.57
N LEU A 890 33.77 -33.91 4.01
CA LEU A 890 33.42 -34.54 2.73
C LEU A 890 34.33 -34.03 1.59
N LYS A 891 34.54 -32.72 1.51
CA LYS A 891 35.44 -32.09 0.53
C LYS A 891 36.87 -32.59 0.67
N THR A 892 37.33 -32.81 1.90
CA THR A 892 38.69 -33.31 2.19
C THR A 892 38.82 -34.79 1.86
N GLU A 893 37.84 -35.61 2.22
CA GLU A 893 37.83 -37.06 1.98
C GLU A 893 37.69 -37.40 0.49
N LEU A 894 36.82 -36.70 -0.25
CA LEU A 894 36.67 -36.91 -1.69
C LEU A 894 37.93 -36.46 -2.46
N LYS A 895 38.59 -35.38 -2.02
CA LYS A 895 39.91 -34.99 -2.55
C LYS A 895 40.97 -36.05 -2.28
N ARG A 896 40.95 -36.68 -1.10
CA ARG A 896 41.90 -37.74 -0.75
C ARG A 896 41.71 -38.98 -1.63
N ARG A 897 40.45 -39.40 -1.86
CA ARG A 897 40.11 -40.52 -2.75
C ARG A 897 40.48 -40.28 -4.21
N SER A 898 40.31 -39.05 -4.72
CA SER A 898 40.76 -38.73 -6.08
C SER A 898 42.29 -38.74 -6.21
N SER A 899 43.01 -38.41 -5.14
CA SER A 899 44.48 -38.41 -5.11
C SER A 899 45.08 -39.83 -5.12
N GLU A 900 44.36 -40.83 -4.61
CA GLU A 900 44.79 -42.24 -4.62
C GLU A 900 44.69 -42.88 -6.03
N THR A 901 44.11 -42.18 -7.02
CA THR A 901 43.88 -42.68 -8.39
C THR A 901 44.75 -41.97 -9.45
N GLU A 902 45.79 -41.22 -9.07
CA GLU A 902 46.66 -40.55 -10.04
C GLU A 902 47.62 -41.53 -10.75
N LEU A 903 47.29 -41.85 -12.01
CA LEU A 903 48.27 -42.28 -13.01
C LEU A 903 49.37 -41.22 -13.17
N GLN A 904 50.62 -41.66 -13.34
CA GLN A 904 51.77 -40.80 -13.64
C GLN A 904 51.45 -39.79 -14.74
N VAL A 905 51.34 -38.52 -14.37
CA VAL A 905 51.10 -37.42 -15.30
C VAL A 905 52.38 -37.17 -16.10
N PRO A 906 52.38 -37.33 -17.44
CA PRO A 906 53.55 -37.05 -18.26
C PRO A 906 53.98 -35.57 -18.20
N GLU A 907 55.28 -35.31 -18.30
CA GLU A 907 55.92 -33.98 -18.19
C GLU A 907 55.34 -32.89 -19.13
N TRP A 908 54.73 -33.30 -20.26
CA TRP A 908 54.05 -32.37 -21.18
C TRP A 908 52.69 -31.87 -20.64
N MET A 909 51.99 -32.67 -19.84
CA MET A 909 50.76 -32.29 -19.16
C MET A 909 51.04 -31.31 -18.01
N GLU A 910 52.18 -31.44 -17.31
CA GLU A 910 52.62 -30.44 -16.31
C GLU A 910 52.89 -29.06 -16.94
N LYS A 911 53.49 -29.02 -18.13
CA LYS A 911 53.69 -27.75 -18.89
C LYS A 911 52.37 -27.10 -19.31
N ILE A 912 51.36 -27.92 -19.64
CA ILE A 912 50.00 -27.43 -19.95
C ILE A 912 49.27 -26.98 -18.68
N GLN A 913 49.38 -27.72 -17.58
CA GLN A 913 48.82 -27.33 -16.28
C GLN A 913 49.49 -26.08 -15.69
N HIS A 914 50.76 -25.84 -15.97
CA HIS A 914 51.45 -24.59 -15.65
C HIS A 914 50.91 -23.42 -16.48
N LYS A 915 50.67 -23.63 -17.78
CA LYS A 915 49.95 -22.68 -18.65
C LYS A 915 48.50 -22.44 -18.21
N LYS A 916 47.83 -23.49 -17.72
CA LYS A 916 46.47 -23.45 -17.14
C LYS A 916 46.42 -22.60 -15.87
N ARG A 917 47.39 -22.77 -14.95
CA ARG A 917 47.52 -21.92 -13.75
C ARG A 917 47.78 -20.44 -14.07
N LEU A 918 48.47 -20.15 -15.18
CA LEU A 918 48.65 -18.79 -15.73
C LEU A 918 47.37 -18.24 -16.38
N LEU A 919 46.48 -19.10 -16.89
CA LEU A 919 45.18 -18.72 -17.48
C LEU A 919 44.07 -18.55 -16.42
N GLU A 920 44.13 -19.32 -15.32
CA GLU A 920 43.16 -19.30 -14.22
C GLU A 920 43.37 -18.12 -13.25
N SER A 921 44.55 -17.49 -13.23
CA SER A 921 44.82 -16.28 -12.44
C SER A 921 44.19 -15.02 -13.09
N SER A 922 42.86 -14.96 -13.11
CA SER A 922 42.00 -13.76 -13.15
C SER A 922 42.41 -12.50 -13.95
N ALA A 923 43.21 -12.62 -15.01
CA ALA A 923 43.55 -11.55 -15.94
C ALA A 923 43.86 -12.13 -17.33
N LEU A 924 42.86 -12.68 -17.99
CA LEU A 924 42.97 -13.01 -19.41
C LEU A 924 43.05 -11.71 -20.22
N LYS A 925 44.20 -11.41 -20.83
CA LYS A 925 44.23 -10.51 -21.99
C LYS A 925 43.52 -11.25 -23.13
N GLU A 926 42.56 -10.59 -23.75
CA GLU A 926 41.76 -11.11 -24.87
C GLU A 926 42.62 -11.71 -26.01
N GLN A 927 43.87 -11.26 -26.11
CA GLN A 927 44.91 -11.72 -27.01
C GLN A 927 45.29 -13.21 -26.84
N ASP A 928 45.39 -13.73 -25.61
CA ASP A 928 45.91 -15.09 -25.38
C ASP A 928 44.89 -16.17 -25.73
N LEU A 929 43.59 -15.90 -25.47
CA LEU A 929 42.50 -16.74 -25.93
C LEU A 929 42.34 -16.68 -27.45
N LYS A 930 42.59 -15.49 -28.04
CA LYS A 930 42.58 -15.33 -29.50
C LYS A 930 43.66 -16.18 -30.16
N ASN A 931 44.89 -16.15 -29.63
CA ASN A 931 45.99 -17.00 -30.08
C ASN A 931 45.70 -18.50 -29.89
N PHE A 932 44.97 -18.88 -28.84
CA PHE A 932 44.52 -20.27 -28.62
C PHE A 932 43.42 -20.70 -29.59
N MET A 933 42.48 -19.80 -29.95
CA MET A 933 41.47 -20.08 -30.97
C MET A 933 42.08 -20.16 -32.37
N GLU A 934 43.07 -19.32 -32.66
CA GLU A 934 43.88 -19.39 -33.89
C GLU A 934 44.64 -20.72 -33.99
N SER A 935 45.18 -21.25 -32.87
CA SER A 935 45.86 -22.56 -32.86
C SER A 935 44.93 -23.77 -33.01
N LEU A 936 43.62 -23.59 -32.82
CA LEU A 936 42.59 -24.60 -33.11
C LEU A 936 42.10 -24.55 -34.57
N GLY A 937 42.67 -23.67 -35.41
CA GLY A 937 42.31 -23.53 -36.83
C GLY A 937 40.98 -22.82 -37.07
N VAL A 938 40.51 -22.03 -36.10
CA VAL A 938 39.28 -21.23 -36.21
C VAL A 938 39.62 -19.90 -36.89
N GLU A 939 39.92 -19.94 -38.20
CA GLU A 939 40.15 -18.74 -39.00
C GLU A 939 38.82 -18.22 -39.57
N HIS A 940 38.51 -16.94 -39.27
CA HIS A 940 37.52 -16.06 -39.92
C HIS A 940 36.09 -16.56 -40.17
N THR A 941 35.75 -17.79 -39.79
CA THR A 941 34.41 -18.35 -39.91
C THR A 941 33.65 -18.11 -38.61
N GLN A 942 32.40 -17.66 -38.72
CA GLN A 942 31.52 -17.36 -37.60
C GLN A 942 31.01 -18.63 -36.88
N HIS A 943 31.68 -19.78 -37.06
CA HIS A 943 31.24 -21.13 -36.66
C HIS A 943 32.42 -22.00 -36.19
N ILE A 944 32.21 -22.78 -35.10
CA ILE A 944 33.11 -23.85 -34.65
C ILE A 944 32.48 -25.21 -34.95
N THR A 945 33.26 -26.19 -35.41
CA THR A 945 32.80 -27.58 -35.59
C THR A 945 32.82 -28.34 -34.26
N PHE A 946 32.08 -29.45 -34.16
CA PHE A 946 32.09 -30.28 -32.95
C PHE A 946 33.50 -30.79 -32.62
N GLU A 947 34.29 -31.20 -33.63
CA GLU A 947 35.66 -31.69 -33.42
C GLU A 947 36.60 -30.61 -32.86
N GLN A 948 36.45 -29.37 -33.31
CA GLN A 948 37.19 -28.22 -32.78
C GLN A 948 36.75 -27.86 -31.37
N PHE A 949 35.44 -27.95 -31.09
CA PHE A 949 34.89 -27.76 -29.75
C PHE A 949 35.37 -28.84 -28.77
N GLU A 950 35.26 -30.11 -29.13
CA GLU A 950 35.70 -31.26 -28.34
C GLU A 950 37.19 -31.12 -27.99
N LYS A 951 38.02 -30.82 -28.99
CA LYS A 951 39.46 -30.61 -28.80
C LYS A 951 39.73 -29.40 -27.89
N GLY A 952 39.05 -28.28 -28.11
CA GLY A 952 39.23 -27.08 -27.29
C GLY A 952 38.79 -27.27 -25.84
N TYR A 953 37.67 -27.96 -25.61
CA TYR A 953 37.13 -28.22 -24.28
C TYR A 953 38.02 -29.19 -23.49
N ARG A 954 38.46 -30.31 -24.10
CA ARG A 954 39.39 -31.27 -23.49
C ARG A 954 40.78 -30.69 -23.21
N LEU A 955 41.16 -29.60 -23.88
CA LEU A 955 42.41 -28.88 -23.62
C LEU A 955 42.30 -27.90 -22.43
N LEU A 956 41.10 -27.36 -22.18
CA LEU A 956 40.84 -26.39 -21.12
C LEU A 956 40.37 -27.05 -19.81
N HIS A 957 39.67 -28.18 -19.92
CA HIS A 957 39.05 -28.91 -18.82
C HIS A 957 39.59 -30.34 -18.74
N GLU A 958 39.41 -31.01 -17.59
CA GLU A 958 39.77 -32.43 -17.44
C GLU A 958 38.88 -33.30 -18.34
N ASP A 959 39.43 -34.36 -18.94
CA ASP A 959 38.75 -35.25 -19.89
C ASP A 959 37.74 -36.20 -19.19
N LYS A 960 36.72 -35.61 -18.57
CA LYS A 960 35.71 -36.31 -17.75
C LYS A 960 34.39 -36.60 -18.47
N LEU A 961 34.10 -35.89 -19.57
CA LEU A 961 32.85 -36.05 -20.32
C LEU A 961 33.08 -36.97 -21.53
N SER A 962 32.18 -37.93 -21.74
CA SER A 962 32.20 -38.77 -22.95
C SER A 962 31.96 -37.92 -24.21
N LYS A 963 32.47 -38.40 -25.35
CA LYS A 963 32.25 -37.76 -26.66
C LYS A 963 30.77 -37.53 -26.95
N ASP A 964 29.91 -38.49 -26.60
CA ASP A 964 28.45 -38.39 -26.77
C ASP A 964 27.79 -37.34 -25.86
N GLN A 965 28.33 -37.11 -24.65
CA GLN A 965 27.86 -36.04 -23.76
C GLN A 965 28.27 -34.67 -24.29
N LEU A 966 29.53 -34.52 -24.71
CA LEU A 966 30.01 -33.29 -25.34
C LEU A 966 29.23 -32.99 -26.62
N GLN A 967 28.91 -34.00 -27.43
CA GLN A 967 28.12 -33.86 -28.65
C GLN A 967 26.70 -33.40 -28.35
N ARG A 968 26.05 -33.96 -27.33
CA ARG A 968 24.71 -33.53 -26.89
C ARG A 968 24.71 -32.09 -26.38
N ALA A 969 25.68 -31.74 -25.54
CA ALA A 969 25.83 -30.38 -25.04
C ALA A 969 26.12 -29.39 -26.19
N PHE A 970 26.97 -29.76 -27.15
CA PHE A 970 27.27 -28.95 -28.33
C PHE A 970 26.02 -28.72 -29.20
N ASN A 971 25.23 -29.77 -29.42
CA ASN A 971 23.98 -29.70 -30.19
C ASN A 971 22.90 -28.86 -29.48
N HIS A 972 22.99 -28.64 -28.17
CA HIS A 972 22.06 -27.76 -27.45
C HIS A 972 22.15 -26.30 -27.92
N PHE A 973 23.32 -25.85 -28.36
CA PHE A 973 23.55 -24.49 -28.87
C PHE A 973 23.35 -24.37 -30.38
N GLY A 974 23.18 -25.49 -31.11
CA GLY A 974 23.05 -25.53 -32.56
C GLY A 974 21.74 -26.17 -32.99
N ALA A 975 20.69 -25.36 -33.18
CA ALA A 975 19.39 -25.85 -33.64
C ALA A 975 19.19 -25.79 -35.17
N GLU A 976 20.18 -25.34 -35.96
CA GLU A 976 20.11 -25.38 -37.43
C GLU A 976 21.41 -25.97 -37.98
N GLU A 977 21.29 -26.85 -38.98
CA GLU A 977 22.36 -27.60 -39.62
C GLU A 977 23.48 -26.66 -40.11
N GLY A 978 24.59 -26.52 -39.36
CA GLY A 978 25.75 -25.76 -39.84
C GLY A 978 26.74 -25.17 -38.85
N GLY A 979 26.45 -25.12 -37.53
CA GLY A 979 27.41 -24.66 -36.49
C GLY A 979 26.98 -23.40 -35.72
N ILE A 980 27.67 -23.12 -34.61
CA ILE A 980 27.30 -22.09 -33.59
C ILE A 980 27.67 -20.67 -34.07
N TYR A 981 26.80 -19.67 -33.93
CA TYR A 981 27.10 -18.23 -34.20
C TYR A 981 28.20 -17.67 -33.25
N PRO A 982 28.95 -16.61 -33.61
CA PRO A 982 30.27 -16.30 -33.05
C PRO A 982 30.29 -15.65 -31.65
N VAL A 983 29.15 -15.44 -31.00
CA VAL A 983 29.12 -14.84 -29.65
C VAL A 983 29.38 -15.88 -28.55
N ASP A 984 29.14 -17.17 -28.81
CA ASP A 984 29.09 -18.21 -27.76
C ASP A 984 30.26 -19.20 -27.73
N CYS A 985 31.15 -19.28 -28.73
CA CYS A 985 32.26 -20.24 -28.71
C CYS A 985 33.23 -20.00 -27.52
N LYS A 986 33.44 -18.74 -27.13
CA LYS A 986 34.27 -18.37 -25.97
C LYS A 986 33.60 -18.73 -24.65
N ALA A 987 32.28 -18.60 -24.56
CA ALA A 987 31.51 -18.94 -23.36
C ALA A 987 31.43 -20.46 -23.19
N LEU A 988 31.10 -21.17 -24.28
CA LEU A 988 31.00 -22.64 -24.33
C LEU A 988 32.31 -23.34 -23.93
N LEU A 989 33.45 -22.86 -24.42
CA LEU A 989 34.76 -23.40 -24.04
C LEU A 989 35.15 -23.11 -22.58
N ARG A 990 34.59 -22.05 -21.98
CA ARG A 990 34.81 -21.67 -20.58
C ARG A 990 33.79 -22.27 -19.62
N MET A 991 32.75 -22.94 -20.11
CA MET A 991 31.70 -23.50 -19.27
C MET A 991 32.28 -24.54 -18.30
N PRO A 992 32.00 -24.42 -16.99
CA PRO A 992 32.38 -25.41 -15.99
C PRO A 992 31.83 -26.80 -16.32
N PHE A 993 32.54 -27.84 -15.86
CA PHE A 993 32.17 -29.25 -16.04
C PHE A 993 30.70 -29.54 -15.70
N VAL A 994 30.20 -29.04 -14.56
CA VAL A 994 28.82 -29.32 -14.10
C VAL A 994 27.77 -28.68 -15.01
N GLU A 995 28.03 -27.47 -15.53
CA GLU A 995 27.12 -26.81 -16.48
C GLU A 995 27.07 -27.57 -17.81
N MET A 996 28.24 -28.01 -18.31
CA MET A 996 28.35 -28.83 -19.52
C MET A 996 27.67 -30.20 -19.35
N LEU A 997 27.81 -30.82 -18.19
CA LEU A 997 27.14 -32.07 -17.85
C LEU A 997 25.60 -31.90 -17.81
N SER A 998 25.13 -30.78 -17.25
CA SER A 998 23.70 -30.43 -17.23
C SER A 998 23.15 -30.23 -18.65
N LEU A 999 23.92 -29.62 -19.55
CA LEU A 999 23.51 -29.40 -20.94
C LEU A 999 23.46 -30.71 -21.74
N ALA A 1000 24.40 -31.62 -21.50
CA ALA A 1000 24.43 -32.95 -22.11
C ALA A 1000 23.20 -33.82 -21.76
N GLN A 1001 22.54 -33.50 -20.66
CA GLN A 1001 21.38 -34.22 -20.13
C GLN A 1001 20.02 -33.63 -20.60
N ALA A 1002 19.99 -32.40 -21.12
CA ALA A 1002 18.75 -31.74 -21.53
C ALA A 1002 18.04 -32.57 -22.62
N MET A 1003 16.93 -33.24 -22.27
CA MET A 1003 16.15 -34.04 -23.21
C MET A 1003 15.62 -33.16 -24.36
N GLN A 1004 15.86 -33.58 -25.60
CA GLN A 1004 15.21 -33.05 -26.80
C GLN A 1004 13.72 -33.40 -26.78
N GLY A 1005 12.93 -32.61 -26.06
CA GLY A 1005 11.47 -32.63 -26.14
C GLY A 1005 10.99 -31.34 -26.78
N GLN A 1006 10.44 -31.42 -27.99
CA GLN A 1006 9.68 -30.32 -28.60
C GLN A 1006 8.55 -29.90 -27.62
N ALA A 1007 8.67 -28.75 -26.98
CA ALA A 1007 7.65 -28.26 -26.04
C ALA A 1007 7.49 -26.74 -26.10
N ARG A 1008 6.25 -26.29 -25.83
CA ARG A 1008 5.78 -24.92 -26.04
C ARG A 1008 6.66 -23.89 -25.31
N PRO A 1009 7.09 -22.81 -25.98
CA PRO A 1009 8.14 -21.89 -25.50
C PRO A 1009 7.78 -20.99 -24.30
N SER A 1010 6.67 -21.22 -23.57
CA SER A 1010 6.11 -20.22 -22.66
C SER A 1010 6.00 -20.60 -21.17
N GLN A 1011 6.33 -21.83 -20.73
CA GLN A 1011 6.17 -22.27 -19.33
C GLN A 1011 7.48 -22.83 -18.73
N ILE A 1012 7.76 -22.55 -17.45
CA ILE A 1012 8.88 -23.18 -16.72
C ILE A 1012 8.46 -24.63 -16.44
N ARG A 1013 9.24 -25.60 -16.92
CA ARG A 1013 9.03 -27.01 -16.58
C ARG A 1013 9.59 -27.24 -15.18
N GLU A 1014 8.74 -27.67 -14.26
CA GLU A 1014 9.15 -28.03 -12.91
C GLU A 1014 10.08 -29.26 -12.94
N SER A 1015 11.00 -29.31 -11.98
CA SER A 1015 11.82 -30.49 -11.76
C SER A 1015 10.95 -31.69 -11.38
N SER A 1016 11.20 -32.85 -11.98
CA SER A 1016 10.56 -34.11 -11.62
C SER A 1016 11.44 -35.01 -10.76
N GLU A 1017 12.64 -34.56 -10.40
CA GLU A 1017 13.62 -35.35 -9.64
C GLU A 1017 13.15 -35.55 -8.19
N GLU A 1018 13.44 -36.69 -7.56
CA GLU A 1018 13.15 -36.83 -6.12
C GLU A 1018 14.17 -36.07 -5.28
N VAL A 1019 15.42 -36.05 -5.76
CA VAL A 1019 16.53 -35.28 -5.21
C VAL A 1019 17.02 -34.29 -6.28
N PHE A 1020 17.13 -33.02 -5.93
CA PHE A 1020 17.65 -32.05 -6.89
C PHE A 1020 19.10 -32.41 -7.27
N GLY A 1021 19.37 -32.53 -8.57
CA GLY A 1021 20.66 -32.98 -9.11
C GLY A 1021 20.84 -34.49 -9.15
N GLU A 1022 19.78 -35.29 -8.94
CA GLU A 1022 19.82 -36.76 -9.03
C GLU A 1022 20.35 -37.24 -10.39
N ALA A 1023 19.90 -36.62 -11.48
CA ALA A 1023 20.32 -37.06 -12.79
C ALA A 1023 21.76 -36.64 -13.13
N LEU A 1024 22.26 -35.56 -12.52
CA LEU A 1024 23.69 -35.22 -12.55
C LEU A 1024 24.51 -36.23 -11.75
N LEU A 1025 23.97 -36.71 -10.63
CA LEU A 1025 24.60 -37.73 -9.79
C LEU A 1025 24.78 -39.07 -10.52
N GLN A 1026 23.81 -39.47 -11.35
CA GLN A 1026 23.89 -40.71 -12.14
C GLN A 1026 25.01 -40.70 -13.18
N LEU A 1027 25.48 -39.52 -13.59
CA LEU A 1027 26.46 -39.34 -14.66
C LEU A 1027 27.84 -38.90 -14.15
N ALA A 1028 27.98 -38.65 -12.85
CA ALA A 1028 29.18 -38.08 -12.25
C ALA A 1028 29.89 -39.07 -11.33
N ASP A 1029 31.22 -39.00 -11.29
CA ASP A 1029 32.01 -39.80 -10.36
C ASP A 1029 31.88 -39.28 -8.92
N PRO A 1030 32.13 -40.13 -7.90
CA PRO A 1030 32.10 -39.72 -6.50
C PRO A 1030 32.96 -38.48 -6.18
N SER A 1031 34.06 -38.27 -6.91
CA SER A 1031 34.92 -37.09 -6.76
C SER A 1031 34.26 -35.77 -7.16
N ASP A 1032 33.23 -35.81 -8.03
CA ASP A 1032 32.57 -34.63 -8.57
C ASP A 1032 31.34 -34.19 -7.75
N HIS A 1033 30.90 -35.02 -6.79
CA HIS A 1033 29.75 -34.73 -5.92
C HIS A 1033 29.85 -33.36 -5.22
N VAL A 1034 31.06 -32.93 -4.82
CA VAL A 1034 31.27 -31.62 -4.18
C VAL A 1034 30.94 -30.48 -5.13
N GLN A 1035 31.37 -30.56 -6.39
CA GLN A 1035 31.13 -29.52 -7.39
C GLN A 1035 29.64 -29.44 -7.74
N ILE A 1036 28.96 -30.59 -7.83
CA ILE A 1036 27.52 -30.66 -8.07
C ILE A 1036 26.77 -30.02 -6.89
N VAL A 1037 27.11 -30.36 -5.65
CA VAL A 1037 26.51 -29.70 -4.46
C VAL A 1037 26.74 -28.19 -4.48
N GLN A 1038 27.94 -27.73 -4.86
CA GLN A 1038 28.24 -26.30 -4.96
C GLN A 1038 27.42 -25.58 -6.03
N SER A 1039 27.12 -26.25 -7.14
CA SER A 1039 26.26 -25.68 -8.19
C SER A 1039 24.83 -25.36 -7.70
N GLN A 1040 24.37 -26.03 -6.63
CA GLN A 1040 23.03 -25.85 -6.07
C GLN A 1040 22.92 -24.67 -5.08
N PHE A 1041 24.02 -23.99 -4.76
CA PHE A 1041 24.05 -22.95 -3.71
C PHE A 1041 23.10 -21.80 -4.02
N LEU A 1042 23.01 -21.40 -5.29
CA LEU A 1042 22.10 -20.33 -5.71
C LEU A 1042 20.64 -20.73 -5.49
N SER A 1043 20.25 -21.94 -5.89
CA SER A 1043 18.91 -22.49 -5.62
C SER A 1043 18.59 -22.54 -4.12
N MET A 1044 19.55 -22.95 -3.27
CA MET A 1044 19.38 -22.94 -1.80
C MET A 1044 19.16 -21.52 -1.25
N GLN A 1045 19.89 -20.53 -1.77
CA GLN A 1045 19.74 -19.13 -1.37
C GLN A 1045 18.39 -18.55 -1.79
N LEU A 1046 17.93 -18.87 -3.01
CA LEU A 1046 16.61 -18.46 -3.49
C LEU A 1046 15.47 -19.17 -2.74
N TYR A 1047 15.63 -20.43 -2.35
CA TYR A 1047 14.70 -21.11 -1.46
C TYR A 1047 14.57 -20.37 -0.12
N GLU A 1048 15.69 -19.99 0.49
CA GLU A 1048 15.69 -19.23 1.73
C GLU A 1048 14.98 -17.88 1.57
N SER A 1049 15.38 -17.09 0.57
CA SER A 1049 14.90 -15.71 0.40
C SER A 1049 13.45 -15.59 -0.06
N ARG A 1050 12.93 -16.58 -0.80
CA ARG A 1050 11.56 -16.57 -1.34
C ARG A 1050 10.58 -17.42 -0.54
N ILE A 1051 11.00 -18.61 -0.11
CA ILE A 1051 10.09 -19.65 0.41
C ILE A 1051 10.21 -19.81 1.93
N ALA A 1052 11.41 -20.11 2.44
CA ALA A 1052 11.59 -20.43 3.86
C ALA A 1052 11.32 -19.21 4.77
N THR A 1053 11.80 -18.03 4.36
CA THR A 1053 11.52 -16.75 5.05
C THR A 1053 10.02 -16.44 5.10
N LEU A 1054 9.26 -16.73 4.03
CA LEU A 1054 7.80 -16.57 4.02
C LEU A 1054 7.12 -17.52 5.01
N GLN A 1055 7.54 -18.77 5.08
CA GLN A 1055 7.04 -19.73 6.08
C GLN A 1055 7.33 -19.26 7.51
N ARG A 1056 8.50 -18.66 7.77
CA ARG A 1056 8.83 -18.06 9.07
C ARG A 1056 7.98 -16.82 9.37
N ALA A 1057 7.77 -15.93 8.41
CA ALA A 1057 6.88 -14.77 8.56
C ALA A 1057 5.45 -15.19 8.94
N VAL A 1058 4.89 -16.18 8.24
CA VAL A 1058 3.55 -16.72 8.55
C VAL A 1058 3.53 -17.40 9.93
N SER A 1059 4.61 -18.09 10.31
CA SER A 1059 4.74 -18.68 11.64
C SER A 1059 4.69 -17.63 12.76
N PHE A 1060 5.39 -16.49 12.56
CA PHE A 1060 5.30 -15.35 13.47
C PHE A 1060 3.88 -14.76 13.51
N PHE A 1061 3.21 -14.59 12.36
CA PHE A 1061 1.84 -14.09 12.32
C PHE A 1061 0.88 -14.97 13.13
N VAL A 1062 0.95 -16.30 12.95
CA VAL A 1062 0.12 -17.26 13.71
C VAL A 1062 0.40 -17.18 15.21
N MET A 1063 1.68 -17.19 15.60
CA MET A 1063 2.06 -17.16 17.01
C MET A 1063 1.67 -15.85 17.70
N PHE A 1064 1.93 -14.71 17.06
CA PHE A 1064 1.65 -13.39 17.62
C PHE A 1064 0.16 -13.04 17.60
N HIS A 1065 -0.59 -13.50 16.59
CA HIS A 1065 -2.05 -13.41 16.59
C HIS A 1065 -2.64 -14.14 17.79
N GLU A 1066 -2.24 -15.39 18.03
CA GLU A 1066 -2.73 -16.15 19.18
C GLU A 1066 -2.33 -15.51 20.52
N MET A 1067 -1.11 -14.95 20.60
CA MET A 1067 -0.66 -14.23 21.79
C MET A 1067 -1.53 -13.00 22.06
N ALA A 1068 -1.72 -12.13 21.08
CA ALA A 1068 -2.52 -10.91 21.20
C ALA A 1068 -4.00 -11.21 21.42
N GLY A 1069 -4.54 -12.23 20.73
CA GLY A 1069 -5.93 -12.69 20.90
C GLY A 1069 -6.20 -13.16 22.32
N THR A 1070 -5.30 -13.96 22.90
CA THR A 1070 -5.40 -14.40 24.31
C THR A 1070 -5.43 -13.21 25.28
N ILE A 1071 -4.65 -12.16 25.00
CA ILE A 1071 -4.62 -10.94 25.81
C ILE A 1071 -5.92 -10.13 25.63
N ALA A 1072 -6.39 -9.99 24.39
CA ALA A 1072 -7.62 -9.26 24.08
C ALA A 1072 -8.87 -9.93 24.68
N GLU A 1073 -8.93 -11.27 24.69
CA GLU A 1073 -10.03 -12.06 25.28
C GLU A 1073 -10.05 -12.00 26.81
N PHE A 1074 -8.90 -11.80 27.46
CA PHE A 1074 -8.80 -11.72 28.92
C PHE A 1074 -9.62 -10.56 29.50
N TRP A 1075 -9.59 -9.39 28.87
CA TRP A 1075 -10.23 -8.18 29.38
C TRP A 1075 -11.76 -8.25 29.45
N PRO A 1076 -12.51 -8.64 28.41
CA PRO A 1076 -13.96 -8.81 28.52
C PRO A 1076 -14.33 -9.92 29.51
N LEU A 1077 -13.51 -10.96 29.67
CA LEU A 1077 -13.75 -12.02 30.65
C LEU A 1077 -13.72 -11.50 32.10
N VAL A 1078 -12.73 -10.66 32.44
CA VAL A 1078 -12.58 -10.14 33.82
C VAL A 1078 -13.42 -8.89 34.10
N SER A 1079 -13.91 -8.23 33.06
CA SER A 1079 -14.69 -6.98 33.16
C SER A 1079 -16.16 -7.15 32.77
N LEU A 1080 -16.67 -8.38 32.62
CA LEU A 1080 -18.04 -8.63 32.16
C LEU A 1080 -18.38 -7.91 30.84
N GLY A 1081 -17.40 -7.79 29.94
CA GLY A 1081 -17.53 -7.17 28.62
C GLY A 1081 -17.18 -5.68 28.53
N PHE A 1082 -17.01 -4.96 29.64
CA PHE A 1082 -16.79 -3.51 29.61
C PHE A 1082 -15.44 -3.08 29.02
N LEU A 1083 -14.37 -3.86 29.22
CA LEU A 1083 -13.01 -3.54 28.76
C LEU A 1083 -12.66 -4.24 27.44
N ARG A 1084 -13.64 -4.48 26.57
CA ARG A 1084 -13.40 -5.07 25.25
C ARG A 1084 -12.72 -4.05 24.33
N TYR A 1085 -11.71 -4.48 23.58
CA TYR A 1085 -11.13 -3.71 22.48
C TYR A 1085 -10.95 -4.58 21.24
N HIS A 1086 -10.75 -3.92 20.09
CA HIS A 1086 -10.53 -4.58 18.80
C HIS A 1086 -9.03 -4.64 18.48
N MET A 1087 -8.44 -5.83 18.47
CA MET A 1087 -7.01 -6.01 18.15
C MET A 1087 -6.65 -5.83 16.67
N HIS A 1088 -7.65 -5.81 15.78
CA HIS A 1088 -7.43 -5.60 14.34
C HIS A 1088 -7.33 -4.12 13.94
N ARG A 1089 -7.42 -3.21 14.93
CA ARG A 1089 -7.37 -1.75 14.80
C ARG A 1089 -6.28 -1.19 15.70
N THR A 1090 -5.74 -0.04 15.30
CA THR A 1090 -4.92 0.81 16.15
C THR A 1090 -5.73 2.02 16.64
N GLN A 1091 -5.26 2.69 17.70
CA GLN A 1091 -5.88 3.93 18.20
C GLN A 1091 -5.90 5.04 17.15
N SER A 1092 -4.92 5.06 16.26
CA SER A 1092 -4.86 6.01 15.14
C SER A 1092 -5.71 5.59 13.96
N ILE A 1093 -6.21 4.34 13.93
CA ILE A 1093 -6.88 3.72 12.78
C ILE A 1093 -6.01 3.91 11.52
N MET A 1094 -4.69 3.79 11.68
CA MET A 1094 -3.73 4.07 10.62
C MET A 1094 -3.89 3.07 9.49
N ARG A 1095 -4.53 3.52 8.40
CA ARG A 1095 -4.36 2.86 7.11
C ARG A 1095 -2.99 3.25 6.56
N ILE A 1096 -2.32 2.34 5.88
CA ILE A 1096 -1.04 2.55 5.17
C ILE A 1096 -1.09 3.74 4.16
N ALA A 1097 -2.29 4.28 3.88
CA ALA A 1097 -2.49 5.50 3.12
C ALA A 1097 -1.98 6.79 3.80
N THR A 1098 -1.77 6.81 5.12
CA THR A 1098 -1.40 8.03 5.89
C THR A 1098 0.10 8.17 6.17
N THR A 1099 0.96 7.72 5.24
CA THR A 1099 2.41 7.95 5.38
C THR A 1099 2.71 9.44 5.23
N ALA A 1100 3.39 10.04 6.22
CA ALA A 1100 3.89 11.40 6.10
C ALA A 1100 4.74 11.53 4.82
N SER A 1101 4.36 12.46 3.96
CA SER A 1101 5.09 12.81 2.74
C SER A 1101 5.99 14.01 3.05
N PRO A 1102 7.22 14.07 2.52
CA PRO A 1102 8.08 15.23 2.68
C PRO A 1102 7.58 16.47 1.93
N ILE A 1103 6.62 16.29 1.02
CA ILE A 1103 6.10 17.34 0.14
C ILE A 1103 4.58 17.26 0.05
N SER A 1104 3.94 18.42 -0.16
CA SER A 1104 2.50 18.49 -0.35
C SER A 1104 2.12 17.88 -1.70
N GLY A 1105 0.87 17.41 -1.83
CA GLY A 1105 0.38 16.93 -3.12
C GLY A 1105 0.32 18.05 -4.17
N ALA A 1106 0.16 19.30 -3.75
CA ALA A 1106 0.09 20.46 -4.65
C ALA A 1106 1.44 20.71 -5.33
N ASP A 1107 2.52 20.70 -4.56
CA ASP A 1107 3.88 20.93 -5.08
C ASP A 1107 4.28 19.83 -6.08
N VAL A 1108 3.98 18.56 -5.77
CA VAL A 1108 4.21 17.44 -6.70
C VAL A 1108 3.52 17.70 -8.04
N ARG A 1109 2.26 18.15 -8.03
CA ARG A 1109 1.50 18.40 -9.26
C ARG A 1109 2.10 19.54 -10.07
N GLN A 1110 2.48 20.63 -9.42
CA GLN A 1110 3.14 21.75 -10.09
C GLN A 1110 4.46 21.29 -10.73
N GLN A 1111 5.31 20.62 -9.97
CA GLN A 1111 6.57 20.06 -10.46
C GLN A 1111 6.35 19.11 -11.65
N MET A 1112 5.31 18.28 -11.60
CA MET A 1112 4.96 17.39 -12.70
C MET A 1112 4.55 18.15 -13.97
N LEU A 1113 3.76 19.22 -13.85
CA LEU A 1113 3.35 20.04 -14.99
C LEU A 1113 4.57 20.70 -15.64
N GLU A 1114 5.51 21.19 -14.83
CA GLU A 1114 6.78 21.76 -15.29
C GLU A 1114 7.64 20.71 -15.99
N LEU A 1115 7.85 19.54 -15.37
CA LEU A 1115 8.60 18.42 -15.97
C LEU A 1115 7.97 17.93 -17.28
N ARG A 1116 6.64 17.85 -17.35
CA ARG A 1116 5.92 17.48 -18.58
C ARG A 1116 6.10 18.53 -19.67
N SER A 1117 5.94 19.80 -19.34
CA SER A 1117 6.12 20.92 -20.28
C SER A 1117 7.56 20.95 -20.82
N ALA A 1118 8.55 20.77 -19.95
CA ALA A 1118 9.95 20.65 -20.35
C ALA A 1118 10.20 19.45 -21.27
N LYS A 1119 9.59 18.29 -20.99
CA LYS A 1119 9.70 17.09 -21.83
C LYS A 1119 9.05 17.28 -23.20
N GLU A 1120 7.85 17.86 -23.27
CA GLU A 1120 7.16 18.16 -24.52
C GLU A 1120 7.97 19.15 -25.36
N PHE A 1121 8.51 20.18 -24.73
CA PHE A 1121 9.42 21.13 -25.37
C PHE A 1121 10.68 20.42 -25.93
N ASN A 1122 11.35 19.59 -25.12
CA ASN A 1122 12.53 18.84 -25.56
C ASN A 1122 12.22 17.86 -26.70
N HIS A 1123 11.05 17.21 -26.67
CA HIS A 1123 10.59 16.34 -27.74
C HIS A 1123 10.32 17.13 -29.04
N LEU A 1124 9.69 18.30 -28.93
CA LEU A 1124 9.48 19.22 -30.05
C LEU A 1124 10.82 19.64 -30.67
N VAL A 1125 11.77 20.08 -29.84
CA VAL A 1125 13.13 20.45 -30.27
C VAL A 1125 13.83 19.28 -30.96
N GLY A 1126 13.74 18.06 -30.41
CA GLY A 1126 14.30 16.86 -31.03
C GLY A 1126 13.70 16.53 -32.39
N ASN A 1127 12.39 16.72 -32.57
CA ASN A 1127 11.71 16.53 -33.85
C ASN A 1127 12.07 17.61 -34.86
N VAL A 1128 12.17 18.87 -34.43
CA VAL A 1128 12.67 19.97 -35.26
C VAL A 1128 14.09 19.68 -35.72
N ASN A 1129 14.98 19.23 -34.83
CA ASN A 1129 16.36 18.87 -35.20
C ASN A 1129 16.41 17.71 -36.21
N LYS A 1130 15.56 16.69 -36.06
CA LYS A 1130 15.41 15.60 -37.06
C LYS A 1130 14.85 16.09 -38.39
N MET A 1131 13.92 17.03 -38.39
CA MET A 1131 13.40 17.64 -39.62
C MET A 1131 14.48 18.48 -40.31
N VAL A 1132 15.24 19.27 -39.55
CA VAL A 1132 16.36 20.08 -40.05
C VAL A 1132 17.46 19.20 -40.63
N SER A 1133 17.83 18.10 -39.98
CA SER A 1133 18.84 17.17 -40.50
C SER A 1133 18.36 16.45 -41.76
N ARG A 1134 17.10 16.00 -41.81
CA ARG A 1134 16.50 15.42 -43.03
C ARG A 1134 16.39 16.44 -44.16
N TRP A 1135 16.06 17.69 -43.87
CA TRP A 1135 16.02 18.77 -44.86
C TRP A 1135 17.41 19.08 -45.40
N ARG A 1136 18.44 19.17 -44.53
CA ARG A 1136 19.84 19.33 -44.94
C ARG A 1136 20.32 18.17 -45.83
N ALA A 1137 20.01 16.93 -45.45
CA ALA A 1137 20.34 15.75 -46.24
C ALA A 1137 19.67 15.76 -47.63
N ARG A 1138 18.40 16.18 -47.71
CA ARG A 1138 17.67 16.33 -48.99
C ARG A 1138 18.14 17.50 -49.86
N LYS A 1139 18.78 18.51 -49.27
CA LYS A 1139 19.36 19.64 -50.01
C LYS A 1139 20.77 19.34 -50.53
N MET A 1140 21.44 18.34 -49.95
CA MET A 1140 22.76 17.86 -50.38
C MET A 1140 22.71 16.71 -51.39
N GLN A 1141 21.54 16.09 -51.57
CA GLN A 1141 21.18 15.28 -52.74
C GLN A 1141 20.62 16.18 -53.83
#